data_AF-A0A931ZZ73-F1
#
_entry.id   AF-A0A931ZZ73-F1
#
_cell.length_a   1.000
_cell.length_b   1.000
_cell.length_c   1.000
_cell.angle_alpha   90.00
_cell.angle_beta   90.00
_cell.angle_gamma   90.00
#
_symmetry.space_group_name_H-M   'P 1'
#
loop_
_entity.id
_entity.type
_entity.pdbx_description
1 polymer ?
#
loop_
_entity_poly.entity_id
_entity_poly.type
_entity_poly.pdbx_seq_one_letter_code
_entity_poly.pdbx_strand_id
1 'polypeptide(L)'
;MQLIIDRKIFDEYHDLKIGAIIIRGFNNSKRSSAIESLLRGVCAQRRREFQDKDIHENPMIKVWDQTYGRFGVNPKKFPPSISALLKRIRTGKYLSHINPLVDLYNYFSLKYLLPIGGEDIDWLCGDLRLAFTKGGEAFRPIGSIEVETAKEGEIAYMDKGGITSQYWNYHECERTKFTERTTNAVILIEDLSKMHMDEFGRILDDLQNNILKYIGGQIESYLLNEENPAIELGAQGRTHADDAKIPQQERAHFLEQELRAERAVSPASASSNSKKKPWNSSGSSKQLIVEDKTSIRSKIGSLFVKALGQIAPGLKPEIRLENPASVEHGDYSSNIAMQIAKFLKKSPRDIAQEIIRNITKNTLIEKVTVEGPGFINIFISEKILNKEINSIIKKDGSYGSSKIGHDKTVIIEYSQPNIAKPLGVHHLLSTIIGQSIYNLLKLLGFKAVSINHIGDWGTQFGKLIHAYKQWGDKKTVEKNPISELLKLYVRFHNEAEKDQSLEDKGREEFKKFEEGDSGSRKLWQWFVDESMKEVEKTYGMLGGIHFDYVQGESFYEDKMGAIFEEGKKRGIFVKGEEGAYVSVFDDPDIPTVPVRKKDGATLYITRDFAALKYRIDTWHPEKILYVVDVAQILHFKQIFATARKFPWYGGEGEHVVFGRMQFKDGKMSTRKGNIIALDEVLSEAINRALKIVWGKNPDLKNKDEIARLIGIGAVKYNILSQNRISDITFDWDKMLSLEGNSAPYLQYTYARARSILRKSEEKNLRESVADDDSAQGFPQTKIRNLTVHLSKFSEYIVLAASEYKPNIIANYLYDLAQKFNSFYNSVPVLRAASAADRKQRLKIVKASSIVMKNGLGLLGIETVEEM
;
A
#
# COMPACT_ATOMS: atom_id res chain seq x y z
N MET A 1 -39.61 6.27 -0.01
CA MET A 1 -38.73 5.33 -0.74
C MET A 1 -39.28 3.95 -0.53
N GLN A 2 -39.30 3.13 -1.58
CA GLN A 2 -39.69 1.74 -1.51
C GLN A 2 -38.49 0.80 -1.66
N LEU A 3 -38.59 -0.40 -1.11
CA LEU A 3 -37.84 -1.57 -1.60
C LEU A 3 -38.71 -2.26 -2.64
N ILE A 4 -38.19 -2.50 -3.83
CA ILE A 4 -38.93 -3.08 -4.97
C ILE A 4 -38.12 -4.24 -5.54
N ILE A 5 -38.75 -5.40 -5.71
CA ILE A 5 -38.18 -6.55 -6.41
C ILE A 5 -38.77 -6.55 -7.81
N ASP A 6 -37.91 -6.42 -8.82
CA ASP A 6 -38.37 -6.30 -10.19
C ASP A 6 -39.06 -7.59 -10.64
N ARG A 7 -40.21 -7.50 -11.30
CA ARG A 7 -41.05 -8.68 -11.58
C ARG A 7 -40.30 -9.78 -12.34
N LYS A 8 -39.40 -9.37 -13.24
CA LYS A 8 -38.52 -10.28 -13.99
C LYS A 8 -37.66 -11.19 -13.09
N ILE A 9 -37.31 -10.74 -11.88
CA ILE A 9 -36.59 -11.57 -10.91
C ILE A 9 -37.48 -12.71 -10.42
N PHE A 10 -38.74 -12.44 -10.07
CA PHE A 10 -39.70 -13.50 -9.72
C PHE A 10 -40.02 -14.41 -10.90
N ASP A 11 -40.07 -13.87 -12.13
CA ASP A 11 -40.29 -14.65 -13.34
C ASP A 11 -39.14 -15.62 -13.64
N GLU A 12 -37.89 -15.28 -13.29
CA GLU A 12 -36.73 -16.14 -13.54
C GLU A 12 -36.39 -17.07 -12.35
N TYR A 13 -36.80 -16.65 -11.15
CA TYR A 13 -36.50 -17.30 -9.86
C TYR A 13 -37.77 -17.46 -9.01
N HIS A 14 -38.70 -18.28 -9.47
CA HIS A 14 -40.02 -18.49 -8.83
C HIS A 14 -39.97 -18.99 -7.37
N ASP A 15 -38.89 -19.66 -6.96
CA ASP A 15 -38.71 -20.17 -5.59
C ASP A 15 -38.17 -19.11 -4.61
N LEU A 16 -37.88 -17.90 -5.10
CA LEU A 16 -37.30 -16.81 -4.33
C LEU A 16 -38.24 -16.31 -3.25
N LYS A 17 -37.72 -16.30 -2.02
CA LYS A 17 -38.37 -15.71 -0.84
C LYS A 17 -37.44 -14.62 -0.31
N ILE A 18 -38.00 -13.44 -0.09
CA ILE A 18 -37.26 -12.33 0.51
C ILE A 18 -38.00 -11.89 1.77
N GLY A 19 -37.28 -11.95 2.89
CA GLY A 19 -37.68 -11.33 4.13
C GLY A 19 -36.96 -9.99 4.27
N ALA A 20 -37.72 -8.92 4.52
CA ALA A 20 -37.18 -7.60 4.79
C ALA A 20 -37.50 -7.18 6.22
N ILE A 21 -36.49 -6.80 7.00
CA ILE A 21 -36.65 -6.25 8.35
C ILE A 21 -36.17 -4.81 8.34
N ILE A 22 -37.09 -3.87 8.53
CA ILE A 22 -36.79 -2.45 8.67
C ILE A 22 -36.58 -2.16 10.16
N ILE A 23 -35.46 -1.52 10.49
CA ILE A 23 -35.08 -1.16 11.86
C ILE A 23 -34.87 0.36 11.90
N ARG A 24 -35.51 1.05 12.84
CA ARG A 24 -35.38 2.51 13.01
C ARG A 24 -34.96 2.89 14.42
N GLY A 25 -34.11 3.91 14.53
CA GLY A 25 -33.67 4.50 15.80
C GLY A 25 -32.87 3.57 16.70
N PHE A 26 -32.09 2.63 16.15
CA PHE A 26 -31.27 1.71 16.95
C PHE A 26 -29.84 2.26 17.19
N ASN A 27 -29.09 1.64 18.10
CA ASN A 27 -27.70 2.01 18.40
C ASN A 27 -26.71 0.95 17.90
N ASN A 28 -25.97 1.26 16.83
CA ASN A 28 -24.99 0.35 16.24
C ASN A 28 -23.55 0.50 16.73
N SER A 29 -23.29 1.28 17.79
CA SER A 29 -21.93 1.54 18.30
C SER A 29 -21.54 0.66 19.49
N LYS A 30 -22.53 0.13 20.22
CA LYS A 30 -22.29 -0.56 21.49
C LYS A 30 -22.00 -2.03 21.29
N ARG A 31 -20.76 -2.45 21.54
CA ARG A 31 -20.38 -3.87 21.54
C ARG A 31 -21.25 -4.69 22.51
N SER A 32 -21.65 -5.87 22.05
CA SER A 32 -22.46 -6.82 22.82
C SER A 32 -21.71 -8.13 22.95
N SER A 33 -21.23 -8.43 24.15
CA SER A 33 -20.58 -9.71 24.47
C SER A 33 -21.48 -10.92 24.20
N ALA A 34 -22.80 -10.75 24.29
CA ALA A 34 -23.77 -11.77 23.94
C ALA A 34 -23.77 -12.09 22.43
N ILE A 35 -23.77 -11.06 21.57
CA ILE A 35 -23.68 -11.23 20.11
C ILE A 35 -22.33 -11.87 19.75
N GLU A 36 -21.23 -11.38 20.34
CA GLU A 36 -19.89 -11.96 20.10
C GLU A 36 -19.84 -13.45 20.50
N SER A 37 -20.47 -13.82 21.61
CA SER A 37 -20.56 -15.21 22.06
C SER A 37 -21.37 -16.09 21.11
N LEU A 38 -22.53 -15.61 20.66
CA LEU A 38 -23.37 -16.29 19.66
C LEU A 38 -22.59 -16.52 18.35
N LEU A 39 -21.94 -15.47 17.83
CA LEU A 39 -21.18 -15.54 16.60
C LEU A 39 -19.99 -16.51 16.71
N ARG A 40 -19.24 -16.47 17.83
CA ARG A 40 -18.14 -17.42 18.09
C ARG A 40 -18.65 -18.86 18.16
N GLY A 41 -19.78 -19.07 18.84
CA GLY A 41 -20.42 -20.38 18.99
C GLY A 41 -20.80 -20.98 17.64
N VAL A 42 -21.52 -20.23 16.81
CA VAL A 42 -21.94 -20.72 15.48
C VAL A 42 -20.75 -20.92 14.54
N CYS A 43 -19.73 -20.05 14.60
CA CYS A 43 -18.50 -20.23 13.83
C CYS A 43 -17.79 -21.56 14.19
N ALA A 44 -17.69 -21.87 15.49
CA ALA A 44 -17.09 -23.12 15.94
C ALA A 44 -17.93 -24.33 15.53
N GLN A 45 -19.26 -24.23 15.59
CA GLN A 45 -20.17 -25.27 15.12
C GLN A 45 -19.99 -25.53 13.62
N ARG A 46 -20.07 -24.51 12.77
CA ARG A 46 -19.95 -24.65 11.32
C ARG A 46 -18.56 -25.08 10.88
N ARG A 47 -17.50 -24.66 11.57
CA ARG A 47 -16.15 -25.15 11.30
C ARG A 47 -16.03 -26.66 11.51
N ARG A 48 -16.63 -27.20 12.58
CA ARG A 48 -16.67 -28.65 12.81
C ARG A 48 -17.52 -29.39 11.78
N GLU A 49 -18.68 -28.83 11.43
CA GLU A 49 -19.59 -29.43 10.45
C GLU A 49 -18.98 -29.54 9.05
N PHE A 50 -18.23 -28.51 8.61
CA PHE A 50 -17.62 -28.42 7.28
C PHE A 50 -16.10 -28.63 7.27
N GLN A 51 -15.55 -29.30 8.30
CA GLN A 51 -14.11 -29.57 8.39
C GLN A 51 -13.63 -30.41 7.18
N ASP A 52 -14.33 -31.51 6.92
CA ASP A 52 -13.98 -32.49 5.87
C ASP A 52 -15.06 -32.61 4.78
N LYS A 53 -16.03 -31.67 4.76
CA LYS A 53 -17.12 -31.64 3.77
C LYS A 53 -16.94 -30.47 2.81
N ASP A 54 -17.31 -30.67 1.55
CA ASP A 54 -17.44 -29.56 0.63
C ASP A 54 -18.71 -28.76 0.95
N ILE A 55 -18.56 -27.46 1.20
CA ILE A 55 -19.69 -26.57 1.49
C ILE A 55 -20.65 -26.49 0.29
N HIS A 56 -20.13 -26.69 -0.93
CA HIS A 56 -20.88 -26.60 -2.18
C HIS A 56 -21.80 -27.82 -2.42
N GLU A 57 -21.67 -28.88 -1.60
CA GLU A 57 -22.59 -30.03 -1.62
C GLU A 57 -23.81 -29.82 -0.72
N ASN A 58 -23.78 -28.85 0.20
CA ASN A 58 -24.91 -28.55 1.06
C ASN A 58 -26.08 -27.99 0.23
N PRO A 59 -27.31 -28.54 0.33
CA PRO A 59 -28.45 -28.10 -0.47
C PRO A 59 -28.74 -26.60 -0.37
N MET A 60 -28.57 -26.01 0.82
CA MET A 60 -28.80 -24.58 1.07
C MET A 60 -27.77 -23.70 0.36
N ILE A 61 -26.56 -24.21 0.11
CA ILE A 61 -25.47 -23.47 -0.54
C ILE A 61 -25.47 -23.72 -2.06
N LYS A 62 -25.65 -24.99 -2.44
CA LYS A 62 -25.63 -25.45 -3.82
C LYS A 62 -26.64 -24.72 -4.70
N VAL A 63 -27.83 -24.45 -4.17
CA VAL A 63 -28.87 -23.72 -4.91
C VAL A 63 -28.41 -22.31 -5.28
N TRP A 64 -27.71 -21.63 -4.38
CA TRP A 64 -27.16 -20.30 -4.66
C TRP A 64 -26.01 -20.34 -5.66
N ASP A 65 -25.11 -21.32 -5.56
CA ASP A 65 -24.02 -21.47 -6.55
C ASP A 65 -24.57 -21.75 -7.96
N GLN A 66 -25.64 -22.55 -8.06
CA GLN A 66 -26.33 -22.83 -9.33
C GLN A 66 -27.00 -21.57 -9.88
N THR A 67 -27.68 -20.80 -9.04
CA THR A 67 -28.30 -19.52 -9.42
C THR A 67 -27.26 -18.52 -9.91
N TYR A 68 -26.14 -18.34 -9.21
CA TYR A 68 -25.05 -17.47 -9.66
C TYR A 68 -24.51 -17.88 -11.02
N GLY A 69 -24.37 -19.20 -11.26
CA GLY A 69 -24.01 -19.73 -12.57
C GLY A 69 -25.03 -19.42 -13.67
N ARG A 70 -26.34 -19.39 -13.36
CA ARG A 70 -27.41 -19.15 -14.34
C ARG A 70 -27.36 -17.73 -14.93
N PHE A 71 -27.09 -16.71 -14.13
CA PHE A 71 -26.93 -15.33 -14.62
C PHE A 71 -25.47 -14.99 -15.01
N GLY A 72 -24.63 -16.00 -15.25
CA GLY A 72 -23.30 -15.82 -15.87
C GLY A 72 -22.17 -15.46 -14.89
N VAL A 73 -22.39 -15.59 -13.58
CA VAL A 73 -21.38 -15.30 -12.55
C VAL A 73 -20.75 -16.58 -12.04
N ASN A 74 -19.41 -16.60 -11.95
CA ASN A 74 -18.70 -17.74 -11.40
C ASN A 74 -18.74 -17.71 -9.85
N PRO A 75 -19.48 -18.61 -9.18
CA PRO A 75 -19.62 -18.60 -7.71
C PRO A 75 -18.32 -18.93 -6.97
N LYS A 76 -17.28 -19.42 -7.67
CA LYS A 76 -15.94 -19.58 -7.08
C LYS A 76 -15.20 -18.24 -7.00
N LYS A 77 -15.40 -17.35 -7.98
CA LYS A 77 -14.80 -16.00 -8.04
C LYS A 77 -15.62 -14.98 -7.25
N PHE A 78 -16.94 -15.00 -7.42
CA PHE A 78 -17.89 -14.12 -6.75
C PHE A 78 -18.92 -14.99 -6.01
N PRO A 79 -18.57 -15.51 -4.82
CA PRO A 79 -19.45 -16.41 -4.08
C PRO A 79 -20.66 -15.68 -3.49
N PRO A 80 -21.83 -16.32 -3.35
CA PRO A 80 -22.90 -15.83 -2.49
C PRO A 80 -22.39 -15.51 -1.07
N SER A 81 -23.00 -14.54 -0.38
CA SER A 81 -22.51 -14.09 0.94
C SER A 81 -22.33 -15.24 1.94
N ILE A 82 -23.27 -16.18 2.00
CA ILE A 82 -23.16 -17.34 2.88
C ILE A 82 -21.95 -18.24 2.52
N SER A 83 -21.71 -18.47 1.23
CA SER A 83 -20.54 -19.22 0.74
C SER A 83 -19.23 -18.51 1.10
N ALA A 84 -19.20 -17.18 0.97
CA ALA A 84 -18.05 -16.37 1.35
C ALA A 84 -17.77 -16.43 2.87
N LEU A 85 -18.83 -16.37 3.68
CA LEU A 85 -18.75 -16.41 5.13
C LEU A 85 -18.24 -17.77 5.62
N LEU A 86 -18.77 -18.87 5.06
CA LEU A 86 -18.29 -20.23 5.33
C LEU A 86 -16.82 -20.43 4.93
N LYS A 87 -16.40 -19.89 3.76
CA LYS A 87 -14.98 -19.92 3.35
C LYS A 87 -14.08 -19.21 4.36
N ARG A 88 -14.47 -18.02 4.84
CA ARG A 88 -13.69 -17.25 5.83
C ARG A 88 -13.47 -18.05 7.12
N ILE A 89 -14.51 -18.67 7.68
CA ILE A 89 -14.39 -19.42 8.95
C ILE A 89 -13.63 -20.75 8.83
N ARG A 90 -13.63 -21.37 7.64
CA ARG A 90 -12.87 -22.62 7.37
C ARG A 90 -11.36 -22.39 7.35
N THR A 91 -10.89 -21.20 6.97
CA THR A 91 -9.44 -20.85 6.98
C THR A 91 -8.84 -20.66 8.37
N GLY A 92 -9.58 -20.96 9.44
CA GLY A 92 -9.12 -20.89 10.84
C GLY A 92 -9.09 -19.47 11.42
N LYS A 93 -9.34 -18.43 10.62
CA LYS A 93 -9.44 -17.05 11.09
C LYS A 93 -10.77 -16.82 11.82
N TYR A 94 -10.73 -16.04 12.89
CA TYR A 94 -11.95 -15.50 13.52
C TYR A 94 -12.55 -14.43 12.61
N LEU A 95 -13.88 -14.34 12.56
CA LEU A 95 -14.53 -13.20 11.93
C LEU A 95 -14.23 -11.95 12.77
N SER A 96 -13.69 -10.92 12.12
CA SER A 96 -13.45 -9.63 12.74
C SER A 96 -14.79 -8.99 13.11
N HIS A 97 -14.87 -8.40 14.29
CA HIS A 97 -15.99 -7.55 14.68
C HIS A 97 -16.12 -6.38 13.70
N ILE A 98 -17.31 -6.18 13.13
CA ILE A 98 -17.59 -5.04 12.24
C ILE A 98 -18.43 -4.01 12.97
N ASN A 99 -19.64 -4.40 13.38
CA ASN A 99 -20.53 -3.66 14.28
C ASN A 99 -21.59 -4.66 14.80
N PRO A 100 -22.35 -4.32 15.87
CA PRO A 100 -23.31 -5.23 16.49
C PRO A 100 -24.36 -5.80 15.53
N LEU A 101 -24.91 -4.98 14.63
CA LEU A 101 -25.93 -5.45 13.67
C LEU A 101 -25.33 -6.42 12.65
N VAL A 102 -24.13 -6.11 12.11
CA VAL A 102 -23.40 -6.99 11.19
C VAL A 102 -23.02 -8.32 11.83
N ASP A 103 -22.52 -8.29 13.06
CA ASP A 103 -22.14 -9.49 13.78
C ASP A 103 -23.37 -10.37 14.08
N LEU A 104 -24.51 -9.75 14.41
CA LEU A 104 -25.76 -10.45 14.67
C LEU A 104 -26.31 -11.10 13.40
N TYR A 105 -26.41 -10.37 12.27
CA TYR A 105 -26.91 -10.98 11.05
C TYR A 105 -25.94 -12.06 10.53
N ASN A 106 -24.62 -11.91 10.69
CA ASN A 106 -23.65 -12.94 10.31
C ASN A 106 -23.85 -14.21 11.15
N TYR A 107 -24.21 -14.07 12.43
CA TYR A 107 -24.59 -15.21 13.26
C TYR A 107 -25.82 -15.92 12.69
N PHE A 108 -26.86 -15.18 12.29
CA PHE A 108 -28.07 -15.75 11.69
C PHE A 108 -27.84 -16.38 10.32
N SER A 109 -27.02 -15.75 9.48
CA SER A 109 -26.60 -16.27 8.18
C SER A 109 -25.93 -17.63 8.36
N LEU A 110 -24.98 -17.74 9.30
CA LEU A 110 -24.36 -19.02 9.65
C LEU A 110 -25.32 -20.00 10.34
N LYS A 111 -26.25 -19.52 11.16
CA LYS A 111 -27.21 -20.37 11.87
C LYS A 111 -28.17 -21.06 10.91
N TYR A 112 -28.63 -20.37 9.87
CA TYR A 112 -29.63 -20.90 8.93
C TYR A 112 -29.09 -21.25 7.55
N LEU A 113 -27.81 -20.97 7.28
CA LEU A 113 -27.16 -21.13 5.96
C LEU A 113 -27.88 -20.36 4.85
N LEU A 114 -28.37 -19.16 5.19
CA LEU A 114 -29.06 -18.24 4.27
C LEU A 114 -28.20 -16.99 4.03
N PRO A 115 -28.17 -16.43 2.81
CA PRO A 115 -27.67 -15.08 2.58
C PRO A 115 -28.44 -14.06 3.42
N ILE A 116 -27.69 -13.22 4.13
CA ILE A 116 -28.25 -12.06 4.84
C ILE A 116 -27.32 -10.88 4.60
N GLY A 117 -27.89 -9.77 4.16
CA GLY A 117 -27.22 -8.49 3.96
C GLY A 117 -28.13 -7.34 4.38
N GLY A 118 -27.74 -6.11 4.06
CA GLY A 118 -28.61 -4.98 4.30
C GLY A 118 -28.02 -3.62 3.94
N GLU A 119 -28.87 -2.60 3.98
CA GLU A 119 -28.55 -1.26 3.52
C GLU A 119 -28.89 -0.22 4.59
N ASP A 120 -28.00 0.76 4.77
CA ASP A 120 -28.25 1.95 5.58
C ASP A 120 -29.26 2.85 4.86
N ILE A 121 -30.50 2.90 5.38
CA ILE A 121 -31.63 3.59 4.76
C ILE A 121 -31.33 5.10 4.60
N ASP A 122 -30.55 5.68 5.51
CA ASP A 122 -30.21 7.11 5.49
C ASP A 122 -29.22 7.49 4.37
N TRP A 123 -28.66 6.48 3.69
CA TRP A 123 -27.73 6.62 2.57
C TRP A 123 -28.30 6.15 1.23
N LEU A 124 -29.53 5.65 1.21
CA LEU A 124 -30.25 5.33 -0.03
C LEU A 124 -30.68 6.60 -0.78
N CYS A 125 -30.65 6.52 -2.10
CA CYS A 125 -31.02 7.57 -3.04
C CYS A 125 -32.27 7.14 -3.80
N GLY A 126 -33.46 7.41 -3.25
CA GLY A 126 -34.72 6.94 -3.82
C GLY A 126 -34.98 5.44 -3.57
N ASP A 127 -35.75 4.82 -4.45
CA ASP A 127 -36.16 3.41 -4.25
C ASP A 127 -34.99 2.44 -4.41
N LEU A 128 -34.89 1.49 -3.49
CA LEU A 128 -33.97 0.36 -3.55
C LEU A 128 -34.60 -0.75 -4.39
N ARG A 129 -33.91 -1.23 -5.41
CA ARG A 129 -34.43 -2.20 -6.38
C ARG A 129 -33.53 -3.41 -6.52
N LEU A 130 -34.09 -4.61 -6.45
CA LEU A 130 -33.41 -5.82 -6.93
C LEU A 130 -33.80 -6.04 -8.40
N ALA A 131 -32.84 -5.90 -9.31
CA ALA A 131 -33.10 -5.98 -10.74
C ALA A 131 -31.90 -6.52 -11.52
N PHE A 132 -32.11 -6.79 -12.81
CA PHE A 132 -31.02 -7.01 -13.75
C PHE A 132 -30.36 -5.69 -14.13
N THR A 133 -29.03 -5.66 -14.11
CA THR A 133 -28.23 -4.54 -14.57
C THR A 133 -28.36 -4.40 -16.10
N LYS A 134 -28.43 -3.16 -16.56
CA LYS A 134 -28.43 -2.77 -17.98
C LYS A 134 -27.01 -2.55 -18.51
N GLY A 135 -26.01 -2.58 -17.64
CA GLY A 135 -24.62 -2.33 -17.98
C GLY A 135 -24.25 -0.86 -17.82
N GLY A 136 -23.11 -0.61 -17.17
CA GLY A 136 -22.61 0.74 -16.92
C GLY A 136 -23.07 1.37 -15.61
N GLU A 137 -23.93 0.71 -14.83
CA GLU A 137 -24.27 1.17 -13.48
C GLU A 137 -23.04 1.22 -12.60
N ALA A 138 -22.83 2.37 -11.95
CA ALA A 138 -21.71 2.58 -11.05
C ALA A 138 -21.83 1.72 -9.80
N PHE A 139 -20.74 1.10 -9.41
CA PHE A 139 -20.62 0.30 -8.20
C PHE A 139 -19.27 0.56 -7.54
N ARG A 140 -19.25 0.98 -6.27
CA ARG A 140 -18.00 1.13 -5.52
C ARG A 140 -17.95 0.13 -4.38
N PRO A 141 -17.13 -0.93 -4.45
CA PRO A 141 -17.04 -1.93 -3.40
C PRO A 141 -16.63 -1.35 -2.05
N ILE A 142 -17.09 -1.98 -0.96
CA ILE A 142 -16.60 -1.65 0.40
C ILE A 142 -15.06 -1.72 0.45
N GLY A 143 -14.45 -0.66 0.98
CA GLY A 143 -13.00 -0.53 1.09
C GLY A 143 -12.28 -0.17 -0.23
N SER A 144 -13.03 0.02 -1.32
CA SER A 144 -12.51 0.51 -2.60
C SER A 144 -12.76 2.01 -2.78
N ILE A 145 -11.86 2.65 -3.50
CA ILE A 145 -12.04 4.00 -4.05
C ILE A 145 -12.29 3.96 -5.56
N GLU A 146 -12.16 2.79 -6.19
CA GLU A 146 -12.44 2.58 -7.59
C GLU A 146 -13.94 2.34 -7.77
N VAL A 147 -14.55 3.06 -8.70
CA VAL A 147 -15.92 2.83 -9.15
C VAL A 147 -15.84 1.84 -10.31
N GLU A 148 -16.33 0.64 -10.07
CA GLU A 148 -16.55 -0.39 -11.08
C GLU A 148 -17.86 -0.10 -11.82
N THR A 149 -17.99 -0.67 -13.01
CA THR A 149 -19.26 -0.65 -13.75
C THR A 149 -19.76 -2.07 -13.89
N ALA A 150 -21.03 -2.29 -13.53
CA ALA A 150 -21.64 -3.59 -13.74
C ALA A 150 -21.75 -3.92 -15.23
N LYS A 151 -21.63 -5.20 -15.54
CA LYS A 151 -21.94 -5.71 -16.88
C LYS A 151 -23.46 -5.81 -17.02
N GLU A 152 -23.95 -5.74 -18.24
CA GLU A 152 -25.35 -6.01 -18.53
C GLU A 152 -25.71 -7.47 -18.18
N GLY A 153 -26.87 -7.67 -17.55
CA GLY A 153 -27.41 -8.99 -17.21
C GLY A 153 -26.97 -9.56 -15.87
N GLU A 154 -26.17 -8.85 -15.08
CA GLU A 154 -25.93 -9.19 -13.66
C GLU A 154 -27.19 -8.92 -12.83
N ILE A 155 -27.33 -9.58 -11.68
CA ILE A 155 -28.40 -9.25 -10.71
C ILE A 155 -27.77 -8.42 -9.60
N ALA A 156 -28.42 -7.31 -9.22
CA ALA A 156 -27.89 -6.39 -8.21
C ALA A 156 -29.01 -5.66 -7.47
N TYR A 157 -28.73 -5.30 -6.21
CA TYR A 157 -29.47 -4.24 -5.54
C TYR A 157 -28.94 -2.87 -5.99
N MET A 158 -29.84 -1.96 -6.34
CA MET A 158 -29.50 -0.64 -6.86
C MET A 158 -30.53 0.43 -6.48
N ASP A 159 -30.09 1.67 -6.33
CA ASP A 159 -30.95 2.85 -6.18
C ASP A 159 -30.56 3.92 -7.22
N LYS A 160 -31.08 5.15 -7.12
CA LYS A 160 -30.71 6.22 -8.06
C LYS A 160 -29.22 6.60 -8.01
N GLY A 161 -28.54 6.24 -6.92
CA GLY A 161 -27.10 6.46 -6.73
C GLY A 161 -26.23 5.31 -7.23
N GLY A 162 -26.77 4.34 -7.96
CA GLY A 162 -26.06 3.19 -8.51
C GLY A 162 -26.26 1.90 -7.72
N ILE A 163 -25.35 0.95 -7.89
CA ILE A 163 -25.44 -0.36 -7.24
C ILE A 163 -25.07 -0.26 -5.76
N THR A 164 -25.91 -0.84 -4.91
CA THR A 164 -25.69 -0.98 -3.47
C THR A 164 -25.14 -2.36 -3.11
N SER A 165 -25.49 -3.39 -3.88
CA SER A 165 -24.88 -4.73 -3.79
C SER A 165 -24.80 -5.38 -5.16
N GLN A 166 -23.57 -5.59 -5.65
CA GLN A 166 -23.29 -6.27 -6.91
C GLN A 166 -23.22 -7.79 -6.71
N TYR A 167 -23.60 -8.53 -7.74
CA TYR A 167 -23.73 -9.99 -7.69
C TYR A 167 -24.72 -10.40 -6.60
N TRP A 168 -25.93 -9.87 -6.70
CA TRP A 168 -27.09 -10.13 -5.86
C TRP A 168 -26.89 -9.81 -4.37
N ASN A 169 -26.19 -10.65 -3.61
CA ASN A 169 -26.08 -10.54 -2.16
C ASN A 169 -24.66 -10.72 -1.62
N TYR A 170 -23.63 -10.36 -2.40
CA TYR A 170 -22.23 -10.54 -1.99
C TYR A 170 -21.41 -9.25 -1.93
N HIS A 171 -21.37 -8.51 -3.03
CA HIS A 171 -20.37 -7.45 -3.22
C HIS A 171 -21.03 -6.11 -2.89
N GLU A 172 -21.07 -5.78 -1.59
CA GLU A 172 -21.72 -4.57 -1.08
C GLU A 172 -20.93 -3.30 -1.41
N CYS A 173 -21.64 -2.17 -1.49
CA CYS A 173 -21.07 -0.87 -1.80
C CYS A 173 -20.65 -0.08 -0.56
N GLU A 174 -19.65 0.77 -0.71
CA GLU A 174 -19.10 1.58 0.38
C GLU A 174 -20.08 2.65 0.91
N ARG A 175 -21.01 3.12 0.07
CA ARG A 175 -21.96 4.21 0.38
C ARG A 175 -22.95 3.79 1.46
N THR A 176 -23.67 2.69 1.21
CA THR A 176 -24.79 2.20 2.02
C THR A 176 -24.38 1.21 3.11
N LYS A 177 -23.07 0.90 3.24
CA LYS A 177 -22.57 0.02 4.30
C LYS A 177 -22.97 0.49 5.70
N PHE A 178 -23.26 -0.47 6.56
CA PHE A 178 -23.45 -0.21 7.98
C PHE A 178 -22.18 0.31 8.66
N THR A 179 -22.36 1.34 9.48
CA THR A 179 -21.32 1.89 10.34
C THR A 179 -21.83 1.94 11.78
N GLU A 180 -20.94 2.26 12.73
CA GLU A 180 -21.34 2.50 14.13
C GLU A 180 -22.35 3.65 14.28
N ARG A 181 -22.48 4.50 13.25
CA ARG A 181 -23.42 5.64 13.20
C ARG A 181 -24.76 5.32 12.56
N THR A 182 -24.91 4.13 11.97
CA THR A 182 -26.18 3.74 11.33
C THR A 182 -27.27 3.65 12.38
N THR A 183 -28.39 4.34 12.14
CA THR A 183 -29.56 4.34 13.02
C THR A 183 -30.82 3.81 12.35
N ASN A 184 -30.85 3.77 11.02
CA ASN A 184 -31.96 3.23 10.24
C ASN A 184 -31.42 2.25 9.19
N ALA A 185 -31.95 1.03 9.15
CA ALA A 185 -31.43 -0.03 8.31
C ALA A 185 -32.56 -0.90 7.76
N VAL A 186 -32.35 -1.46 6.56
CA VAL A 186 -33.13 -2.59 6.06
C VAL A 186 -32.22 -3.81 5.98
N ILE A 187 -32.62 -4.90 6.64
CA ILE A 187 -31.95 -6.20 6.56
C ILE A 187 -32.73 -7.09 5.62
N LEU A 188 -32.01 -7.73 4.70
CA LEU A 188 -32.56 -8.59 3.66
C LEU A 188 -32.06 -10.01 3.90
N ILE A 189 -32.99 -10.93 4.12
CA ILE A 189 -32.74 -12.37 4.19
C ILE A 189 -33.41 -13.03 2.99
N GLU A 190 -32.67 -13.88 2.29
CA GLU A 190 -33.11 -14.45 1.03
C GLU A 190 -32.99 -15.97 1.03
N ASP A 191 -33.98 -16.65 0.46
CA ASP A 191 -33.99 -18.09 0.26
C ASP A 191 -34.40 -18.45 -1.18
N LEU A 192 -33.60 -19.32 -1.80
CA LEU A 192 -33.90 -19.95 -3.09
C LEU A 192 -34.09 -21.47 -2.95
N SER A 193 -34.02 -22.01 -1.74
CA SER A 193 -34.21 -23.42 -1.49
C SER A 193 -35.70 -23.80 -1.49
N LYS A 194 -35.97 -25.10 -1.34
CA LYS A 194 -37.32 -25.65 -1.18
C LYS A 194 -37.87 -25.49 0.25
N MET A 195 -37.32 -24.57 1.05
CA MET A 195 -37.81 -24.28 2.39
C MET A 195 -39.28 -23.83 2.31
N HIS A 196 -40.11 -24.29 3.25
CA HIS A 196 -41.50 -23.88 3.30
C HIS A 196 -41.65 -22.44 3.82
N MET A 197 -42.66 -21.70 3.34
CA MET A 197 -42.89 -20.32 3.78
C MET A 197 -43.06 -20.19 5.30
N ASP A 198 -43.72 -21.15 5.97
CA ASP A 198 -43.86 -21.13 7.43
C ASP A 198 -42.54 -21.33 8.18
N GLU A 199 -41.59 -22.05 7.58
CA GLU A 199 -40.25 -22.20 8.15
C GLU A 199 -39.45 -20.90 7.94
N PHE A 200 -39.51 -20.34 6.74
CA PHE A 200 -38.88 -19.06 6.43
C PHE A 200 -39.42 -17.91 7.31
N GLY A 201 -40.74 -17.87 7.53
CA GLY A 201 -41.39 -16.93 8.44
C GLY A 201 -40.89 -17.07 9.88
N ARG A 202 -40.73 -18.29 10.39
CA ARG A 202 -40.15 -18.53 11.73
C ARG A 202 -38.69 -18.08 11.84
N ILE A 203 -37.92 -18.19 10.77
CA ILE A 203 -36.54 -17.68 10.73
C ILE A 203 -36.54 -16.15 10.77
N LEU A 204 -37.45 -15.51 10.02
CA LEU A 204 -37.63 -14.06 10.02
C LEU A 204 -38.02 -13.55 11.41
N ASP A 205 -38.95 -14.24 12.08
CA ASP A 205 -39.36 -13.94 13.46
C ASP A 205 -38.20 -14.10 14.45
N ASP A 206 -37.39 -15.15 14.33
CA ASP A 206 -36.22 -15.36 15.20
C ASP A 206 -35.19 -14.24 15.01
N LEU A 207 -34.91 -13.84 13.76
CA LEU A 207 -34.01 -12.72 13.47
C LEU A 207 -34.54 -11.40 14.04
N GLN A 208 -35.81 -11.06 13.77
CA GLN A 208 -36.47 -9.87 14.31
C GLN A 208 -36.40 -9.83 15.84
N ASN A 209 -36.77 -10.92 16.51
CA ASN A 209 -36.80 -10.98 17.97
C ASN A 209 -35.41 -10.79 18.58
N ASN A 210 -34.36 -11.31 17.93
CA ASN A 210 -32.99 -11.14 18.41
C ASN A 210 -32.42 -9.75 18.08
N ILE A 211 -32.83 -9.12 16.97
CA ILE A 211 -32.54 -7.71 16.72
C ILE A 211 -33.17 -6.86 17.82
N LEU A 212 -34.46 -7.04 18.11
CA LEU A 212 -35.14 -6.29 19.18
C LEU A 212 -34.44 -6.47 20.53
N LYS A 213 -34.04 -7.71 20.85
CA LYS A 213 -33.40 -8.07 22.11
C LYS A 213 -32.00 -7.48 22.27
N TYR A 214 -31.16 -7.52 21.23
CA TYR A 214 -29.73 -7.19 21.36
C TYR A 214 -29.33 -5.85 20.75
N ILE A 215 -30.10 -5.35 19.78
CA ILE A 215 -29.83 -4.11 19.03
C ILE A 215 -30.83 -3.02 19.43
N GLY A 216 -32.11 -3.39 19.63
CA GLY A 216 -33.20 -2.47 19.92
C GLY A 216 -33.72 -1.74 18.66
N GLY A 217 -34.41 -0.62 18.87
CA GLY A 217 -35.07 0.13 17.80
C GLY A 217 -36.52 -0.29 17.54
N GLN A 218 -37.19 0.44 16.66
CA GLN A 218 -38.51 0.08 16.13
C GLN A 218 -38.31 -0.86 14.94
N ILE A 219 -39.08 -1.96 14.89
CA ILE A 219 -38.90 -3.00 13.88
C ILE A 219 -40.21 -3.30 13.18
N GLU A 220 -40.16 -3.38 11.85
CA GLU A 220 -41.22 -3.85 10.98
C GLU A 220 -40.64 -4.95 10.08
N SER A 221 -41.35 -6.07 9.91
CA SER A 221 -40.93 -7.16 9.03
C SER A 221 -41.95 -7.44 7.94
N TYR A 222 -41.45 -7.82 6.78
CA TYR A 222 -42.23 -8.06 5.58
C TYR A 222 -41.71 -9.28 4.84
N LEU A 223 -42.64 -9.98 4.20
CA LEU A 223 -42.34 -11.03 3.23
C LEU A 223 -42.69 -10.50 1.84
N LEU A 224 -41.71 -10.47 0.94
CA LEU A 224 -41.90 -10.08 -0.44
C LEU A 224 -42.02 -11.32 -1.32
N ASN A 225 -42.96 -11.25 -2.27
CA ASN A 225 -43.24 -12.29 -3.27
C ASN A 225 -43.80 -11.64 -4.55
N GLU A 226 -44.18 -12.44 -5.55
CA GLU A 226 -44.70 -11.91 -6.81
C GLU A 226 -45.96 -11.04 -6.63
N GLU A 227 -46.83 -11.37 -5.67
CA GLU A 227 -48.05 -10.62 -5.38
C GLU A 227 -47.77 -9.32 -4.62
N ASN A 228 -46.73 -9.30 -3.79
CA ASN A 228 -46.29 -8.18 -2.98
C ASN A 228 -44.80 -7.88 -3.23
N PRO A 229 -44.45 -7.35 -4.41
CA PRO A 229 -43.06 -7.19 -4.82
C PRO A 229 -42.40 -5.94 -4.22
N ALA A 230 -43.15 -5.11 -3.49
CA ALA A 230 -42.64 -3.85 -2.95
C ALA A 230 -43.16 -3.55 -1.54
N ILE A 231 -42.33 -2.87 -0.75
CA ILE A 231 -42.67 -2.37 0.59
C ILE A 231 -42.20 -0.93 0.77
N GLU A 232 -42.88 -0.18 1.63
CA GLU A 232 -42.45 1.16 2.01
C GLU A 232 -41.32 1.10 3.05
N LEU A 233 -40.21 1.82 2.81
CA LEU A 233 -39.12 1.94 3.76
C LEU A 233 -39.39 3.01 4.84
N GLY A 234 -40.36 3.91 4.60
CA GLY A 234 -40.77 4.95 5.55
C GLY A 234 -39.73 6.06 5.76
N ALA A 235 -38.86 6.31 4.78
CA ALA A 235 -37.89 7.40 4.77
C ALA A 235 -37.87 8.14 3.42
N GLN A 236 -37.49 9.43 3.45
CA GLN A 236 -37.32 10.24 2.22
C GLN A 236 -35.99 9.96 1.51
N GLY A 237 -34.99 9.41 2.21
CA GLY A 237 -33.64 9.17 1.69
C GLY A 237 -32.92 10.44 1.28
N ARG A 238 -31.87 10.28 0.48
CA ARG A 238 -31.13 11.39 -0.13
C ARG A 238 -31.68 11.71 -1.52
N THR A 239 -31.67 12.98 -1.87
CA THR A 239 -32.11 13.48 -3.19
C THR A 239 -31.10 13.17 -4.29
N HIS A 240 -29.83 13.13 -3.94
CA HIS A 240 -28.71 12.75 -4.80
C HIS A 240 -27.83 11.75 -4.06
N ALA A 241 -26.97 11.04 -4.79
CA ALA A 241 -25.81 10.38 -4.20
C ALA A 241 -24.82 11.42 -3.66
N ASP A 242 -25.25 12.19 -2.66
CA ASP A 242 -24.44 13.19 -1.99
C ASP A 242 -23.61 12.47 -0.93
N ASP A 243 -22.49 11.94 -1.39
CA ASP A 243 -21.58 11.18 -0.57
C ASP A 243 -20.67 12.12 0.22
N ALA A 244 -21.08 12.47 1.43
CA ALA A 244 -20.16 12.99 2.45
C ALA A 244 -19.04 11.98 2.83
N LYS A 245 -19.05 10.77 2.24
CA LYS A 245 -17.98 9.75 2.25
C LYS A 245 -17.10 9.75 0.98
N ILE A 246 -17.36 10.60 -0.03
CA ILE A 246 -16.59 10.72 -1.28
C ILE A 246 -15.92 12.10 -1.37
N PRO A 247 -14.62 12.20 -1.68
CA PRO A 247 -13.94 13.47 -1.92
C PRO A 247 -14.56 14.27 -3.08
N GLN A 248 -14.62 15.59 -2.93
CA GLN A 248 -15.29 16.54 -3.82
C GLN A 248 -14.87 16.46 -5.31
N GLN A 249 -13.72 15.84 -5.61
CA GLN A 249 -13.14 15.71 -6.95
C GLN A 249 -13.73 14.56 -7.79
N GLU A 250 -14.48 13.64 -7.18
CA GLU A 250 -15.09 12.46 -7.85
C GLU A 250 -16.58 12.68 -8.25
N ARG A 251 -17.16 13.83 -7.86
CA ARG A 251 -18.59 14.16 -8.10
C ARG A 251 -18.97 14.24 -9.58
N ALA A 252 -18.02 14.53 -10.46
CA ALA A 252 -18.28 14.64 -11.90
C ALA A 252 -18.75 13.33 -12.53
N HIS A 253 -18.28 12.17 -12.03
CA HIS A 253 -18.63 10.87 -12.60
C HIS A 253 -20.09 10.46 -12.31
N PHE A 254 -20.58 10.76 -11.10
CA PHE A 254 -21.95 10.44 -10.69
C PHE A 254 -22.98 11.42 -11.26
N LEU A 255 -22.64 12.71 -11.35
CA LEU A 255 -23.49 13.72 -11.99
C LEU A 255 -23.72 13.40 -13.48
N GLU A 256 -22.71 12.85 -14.15
CA GLU A 256 -22.78 12.46 -15.55
C GLU A 256 -23.71 11.25 -15.78
N GLN A 257 -23.86 10.35 -14.79
CA GLN A 257 -24.81 9.24 -14.85
C GLN A 257 -26.26 9.67 -14.56
N GLU A 258 -26.49 10.58 -13.60
CA GLU A 258 -27.82 11.20 -13.39
C GLU A 258 -28.29 11.90 -14.67
N LEU A 259 -27.41 12.68 -15.31
CA LEU A 259 -27.69 13.35 -16.59
C LEU A 259 -27.89 12.38 -17.75
N ARG A 260 -27.28 11.18 -17.72
CA ARG A 260 -27.51 10.12 -18.73
C ARG A 260 -28.83 9.39 -18.51
N ALA A 261 -29.24 9.15 -17.26
CA ALA A 261 -30.53 8.55 -16.92
C ALA A 261 -31.71 9.45 -17.33
N GLU A 262 -31.58 10.78 -17.20
CA GLU A 262 -32.56 11.75 -17.70
C GLU A 262 -32.64 11.79 -19.24
N ARG A 263 -31.55 11.41 -19.93
CA ARG A 263 -31.46 11.40 -21.41
C ARG A 263 -31.91 10.09 -22.06
N ALA A 264 -32.15 9.03 -21.29
CA ALA A 264 -32.47 7.69 -21.81
C ALA A 264 -33.94 7.51 -22.26
N VAL A 265 -34.60 8.57 -22.74
CA VAL A 265 -35.89 8.50 -23.45
C VAL A 265 -35.69 8.83 -24.93
N SER A 266 -35.01 7.94 -25.66
CA SER A 266 -35.19 7.72 -27.11
C SER A 266 -34.19 6.66 -27.62
N PRO A 267 -34.63 5.62 -28.34
CA PRO A 267 -33.74 4.57 -28.81
C PRO A 267 -33.26 4.83 -30.24
N ALA A 268 -31.97 4.56 -30.50
CA ALA A 268 -31.51 4.29 -31.86
C ALA A 268 -30.40 3.22 -31.86
N SER A 269 -30.71 2.14 -32.58
CA SER A 269 -29.89 0.97 -32.91
C SER A 269 -28.73 1.28 -33.85
N ALA A 270 -27.62 0.56 -33.74
CA ALA A 270 -27.00 -0.14 -34.87
C ALA A 270 -25.78 -0.99 -34.47
N SER A 271 -25.78 -2.22 -34.95
CA SER A 271 -24.68 -3.19 -34.98
C SER A 271 -23.60 -2.83 -36.03
N SER A 272 -22.36 -3.26 -35.83
CA SER A 272 -21.77 -4.35 -36.64
C SER A 272 -20.27 -4.57 -36.40
N ASN A 273 -19.91 -5.85 -36.49
CA ASN A 273 -18.61 -6.49 -36.42
C ASN A 273 -17.51 -5.90 -37.32
N SER A 274 -16.27 -5.90 -36.84
CA SER A 274 -15.13 -6.27 -37.69
C SER A 274 -14.05 -7.03 -36.90
N LYS A 275 -13.64 -8.18 -37.46
CA LYS A 275 -12.63 -9.11 -36.92
C LYS A 275 -11.24 -8.47 -36.99
N LYS A 276 -10.47 -8.48 -35.89
CA LYS A 276 -9.01 -8.32 -35.90
C LYS A 276 -8.35 -9.40 -35.02
N LYS A 277 -7.24 -9.94 -35.54
CA LYS A 277 -6.46 -11.07 -34.99
C LYS A 277 -5.89 -10.72 -33.60
N PRO A 278 -5.77 -11.69 -32.67
CA PRO A 278 -5.21 -11.45 -31.34
C PRO A 278 -3.69 -11.20 -31.42
N TRP A 279 -3.23 -10.20 -30.65
CA TRP A 279 -1.83 -9.85 -30.45
C TRP A 279 -1.29 -10.57 -29.20
N ASN A 280 -0.05 -11.06 -29.25
CA ASN A 280 0.58 -11.86 -28.19
C ASN A 280 0.85 -11.03 -26.92
N SER A 281 0.24 -11.42 -25.80
CA SER A 281 0.35 -10.78 -24.49
C SER A 281 1.51 -11.33 -23.64
N SER A 282 2.76 -11.03 -23.98
CA SER A 282 3.91 -11.45 -23.15
C SER A 282 5.12 -10.51 -23.14
N GLY A 283 4.88 -9.20 -23.08
CA GLY A 283 5.94 -8.22 -22.74
C GLY A 283 6.09 -8.10 -21.21
N SER A 284 6.90 -8.96 -20.59
CA SER A 284 7.27 -8.82 -19.17
C SER A 284 7.96 -7.47 -18.91
N SER A 285 7.62 -6.78 -17.82
CA SER A 285 8.38 -5.62 -17.36
C SER A 285 9.86 -5.99 -17.25
N LYS A 286 10.75 -5.08 -17.68
CA LYS A 286 12.20 -5.26 -17.47
C LYS A 286 12.41 -5.43 -15.96
N GLN A 287 13.06 -6.47 -15.45
CA GLN A 287 13.33 -6.59 -14.01
C GLN A 287 14.70 -6.01 -13.67
N LEU A 288 14.78 -5.19 -12.62
CA LEU A 288 16.07 -4.73 -12.13
C LEU A 288 16.80 -5.88 -11.45
N ILE A 289 17.85 -6.40 -12.08
CA ILE A 289 18.66 -7.46 -11.49
C ILE A 289 19.59 -6.84 -10.43
N VAL A 290 19.31 -7.14 -9.16
CA VAL A 290 20.13 -6.78 -8.01
C VAL A 290 20.62 -8.08 -7.36
N GLU A 291 21.74 -8.61 -7.84
CA GLU A 291 22.30 -9.87 -7.32
C GLU A 291 23.70 -9.65 -6.74
N ASP A 292 23.86 -9.94 -5.45
CA ASP A 292 25.18 -9.95 -4.82
C ASP A 292 25.81 -11.34 -4.92
N LYS A 293 26.95 -11.45 -5.59
CA LYS A 293 27.73 -12.70 -5.70
C LYS A 293 28.79 -12.84 -4.60
N THR A 294 28.93 -11.84 -3.74
CA THR A 294 30.01 -11.75 -2.75
C THR A 294 29.59 -12.07 -1.32
N SER A 295 28.28 -12.03 -1.01
CA SER A 295 27.74 -12.43 0.28
C SER A 295 28.09 -13.87 0.67
N ILE A 296 28.02 -14.15 1.98
CA ILE A 296 28.23 -15.51 2.50
C ILE A 296 27.16 -16.44 1.92
N ARG A 297 25.89 -16.02 1.87
CA ARG A 297 24.80 -16.79 1.26
C ARG A 297 25.07 -17.15 -0.19
N SER A 298 25.53 -16.21 -1.02
CA SER A 298 25.80 -16.48 -2.44
C SER A 298 27.00 -17.40 -2.67
N LYS A 299 28.03 -17.29 -1.82
CA LYS A 299 29.16 -18.24 -1.83
C LYS A 299 28.71 -19.65 -1.45
N ILE A 300 27.85 -19.79 -0.44
CA ILE A 300 27.25 -21.09 -0.08
C ILE A 300 26.37 -21.59 -1.23
N GLY A 301 25.52 -20.75 -1.80
CA GLY A 301 24.69 -21.09 -2.95
C GLY A 301 25.50 -21.61 -4.14
N SER A 302 26.67 -21.01 -4.40
CA SER A 302 27.61 -21.47 -5.44
C SER A 302 28.12 -22.90 -5.20
N LEU A 303 28.35 -23.27 -3.93
CA LEU A 303 28.70 -24.66 -3.56
C LEU A 303 27.54 -25.62 -3.86
N PHE A 304 26.30 -25.19 -3.59
CA PHE A 304 25.11 -25.97 -3.91
C PHE A 304 24.95 -26.17 -5.41
N VAL A 305 25.10 -25.13 -6.26
CA VAL A 305 24.99 -25.35 -7.72
C VAL A 305 26.10 -26.27 -8.23
N LYS A 306 27.33 -26.17 -7.70
CA LYS A 306 28.42 -27.10 -8.04
C LYS A 306 28.08 -28.54 -7.66
N ALA A 307 27.57 -28.75 -6.44
CA ALA A 307 27.15 -30.07 -5.97
C ALA A 307 26.00 -30.64 -6.82
N LEU A 308 24.99 -29.83 -7.13
CA LEU A 308 23.87 -30.21 -7.99
C LEU A 308 24.31 -30.58 -9.40
N GLY A 309 25.26 -29.85 -9.99
CA GLY A 309 25.81 -30.17 -11.31
C GLY A 309 26.47 -31.56 -11.38
N GLN A 310 26.95 -32.10 -10.26
CA GLN A 310 27.55 -33.43 -10.18
C GLN A 310 26.50 -34.52 -9.95
N ILE A 311 25.51 -34.29 -9.09
CA ILE A 311 24.53 -35.30 -8.69
C ILE A 311 23.28 -35.33 -9.59
N ALA A 312 22.98 -34.23 -10.27
CA ALA A 312 21.82 -34.06 -11.15
C ALA A 312 22.19 -33.25 -12.41
N PRO A 313 23.06 -33.77 -13.30
CA PRO A 313 23.45 -33.06 -14.51
C PRO A 313 22.22 -32.70 -15.35
N GLY A 314 22.10 -31.42 -15.74
CA GLY A 314 20.98 -30.91 -16.55
C GLY A 314 19.80 -30.36 -15.74
N LEU A 315 19.70 -30.64 -14.44
CA LEU A 315 18.70 -30.02 -13.57
C LEU A 315 19.18 -28.62 -13.13
N LYS A 316 18.34 -27.60 -13.30
CA LYS A 316 18.62 -26.21 -12.86
C LYS A 316 17.54 -25.71 -11.90
N PRO A 317 17.37 -26.34 -10.72
CA PRO A 317 16.39 -25.89 -9.75
C PRO A 317 16.84 -24.54 -9.14
N GLU A 318 15.86 -23.74 -8.69
CA GLU A 318 16.16 -22.52 -7.95
C GLU A 318 16.68 -22.88 -6.55
N ILE A 319 17.92 -22.49 -6.24
CA ILE A 319 18.52 -22.77 -4.94
C ILE A 319 18.14 -21.67 -3.97
N ARG A 320 17.32 -22.02 -2.97
CA ARG A 320 16.96 -21.13 -1.87
C ARG A 320 17.66 -21.55 -0.59
N LEU A 321 18.42 -20.62 -0.02
CA LEU A 321 19.00 -20.70 1.32
C LEU A 321 18.19 -19.77 2.22
N GLU A 322 17.47 -20.30 3.20
CA GLU A 322 16.58 -19.52 4.06
C GLU A 322 17.19 -19.31 5.45
N ASN A 323 16.70 -18.30 6.16
CA ASN A 323 17.03 -18.10 7.57
C ASN A 323 16.10 -19.00 8.40
N PRO A 324 16.60 -20.02 9.12
CA PRO A 324 15.75 -20.87 9.94
C PRO A 324 15.16 -20.10 11.13
N ALA A 325 14.00 -20.54 11.61
CA ALA A 325 13.30 -19.91 12.74
C ALA A 325 14.03 -20.10 14.09
N SER A 326 14.82 -21.17 14.22
CA SER A 326 15.66 -21.46 15.38
C SER A 326 17.12 -21.55 14.98
N VAL A 327 17.99 -21.01 15.84
CA VAL A 327 19.45 -21.05 15.67
C VAL A 327 20.02 -22.46 15.78
N GLU A 328 19.27 -23.39 16.36
CA GLU A 328 19.61 -24.82 16.42
C GLU A 328 19.55 -25.48 15.04
N HIS A 329 18.77 -24.91 14.11
CA HIS A 329 18.65 -25.39 12.73
C HIS A 329 19.63 -24.68 11.77
N GLY A 330 20.68 -24.06 12.30
CA GLY A 330 21.76 -23.46 11.51
C GLY A 330 21.64 -21.96 11.29
N ASP A 331 22.64 -21.42 10.60
CA ASP A 331 22.67 -20.03 10.15
C ASP A 331 21.92 -19.86 8.82
N TYR A 332 21.90 -20.91 7.99
CA TYR A 332 21.05 -21.06 6.80
C TYR A 332 20.47 -22.47 6.74
N SER A 333 19.33 -22.63 6.04
CA SER A 333 18.75 -23.94 5.73
C SER A 333 18.31 -24.03 4.27
N SER A 334 18.29 -25.24 3.71
CA SER A 334 17.78 -25.50 2.35
C SER A 334 16.93 -26.76 2.29
N ASN A 335 15.81 -26.69 1.57
CA ASN A 335 14.94 -27.83 1.27
C ASN A 335 15.16 -28.41 -0.14
N ILE A 336 16.24 -28.03 -0.82
CA ILE A 336 16.50 -28.38 -2.22
C ILE A 336 16.46 -29.89 -2.49
N ALA A 337 16.92 -30.71 -1.53
CA ALA A 337 16.91 -32.15 -1.66
C ALA A 337 15.49 -32.72 -1.82
N MET A 338 14.50 -32.10 -1.17
CA MET A 338 13.08 -32.45 -1.28
C MET A 338 12.50 -32.06 -2.63
N GLN A 339 12.89 -30.88 -3.14
CA GLN A 339 12.40 -30.38 -4.43
C GLN A 339 12.83 -31.27 -5.60
N ILE A 340 14.05 -31.82 -5.53
CA ILE A 340 14.63 -32.62 -6.62
C ILE A 340 14.41 -34.13 -6.46
N ALA A 341 13.87 -34.58 -5.33
CA ALA A 341 13.68 -36.00 -5.01
C ALA A 341 12.85 -36.75 -6.04
N LYS A 342 11.75 -36.15 -6.50
CA LYS A 342 10.88 -36.76 -7.52
C LYS A 342 11.60 -36.95 -8.87
N PHE A 343 12.49 -36.03 -9.22
CA PHE A 343 13.24 -36.09 -10.48
C PHE A 343 14.32 -37.16 -10.45
N LEU A 344 15.02 -37.29 -9.31
CA LEU A 344 16.11 -38.26 -9.14
C LEU A 344 15.64 -39.66 -8.73
N LYS A 345 14.36 -39.82 -8.36
CA LYS A 345 13.79 -41.08 -7.83
C LYS A 345 14.59 -41.66 -6.66
N LYS A 346 15.19 -40.78 -5.84
CA LYS A 346 15.91 -41.10 -4.60
C LYS A 346 15.20 -40.48 -3.40
N SER A 347 15.44 -41.01 -2.20
CA SER A 347 14.89 -40.37 -0.99
C SER A 347 15.53 -38.98 -0.80
N PRO A 348 14.78 -37.97 -0.32
CA PRO A 348 15.37 -36.64 -0.13
C PRO A 348 16.51 -36.64 0.90
N ARG A 349 16.50 -37.56 1.87
CA ARG A 349 17.58 -37.70 2.84
C ARG A 349 18.87 -38.20 2.19
N ASP A 350 18.79 -39.15 1.26
CA ASP A 350 19.97 -39.64 0.52
C ASP A 350 20.53 -38.54 -0.38
N ILE A 351 19.65 -37.81 -1.07
CA ILE A 351 20.04 -36.65 -1.89
C ILE A 351 20.72 -35.57 -1.03
N ALA A 352 20.17 -35.27 0.15
CA ALA A 352 20.77 -34.32 1.07
C ALA A 352 22.18 -34.76 1.49
N GLN A 353 22.38 -36.05 1.78
CA GLN A 353 23.70 -36.60 2.10
C GLN A 353 24.67 -36.53 0.91
N GLU A 354 24.21 -36.81 -0.32
CA GLU A 354 25.00 -36.65 -1.54
C GLU A 354 25.42 -35.18 -1.77
N ILE A 355 24.52 -34.22 -1.54
CA ILE A 355 24.84 -32.78 -1.60
C ILE A 355 25.91 -32.44 -0.56
N ILE A 356 25.72 -32.87 0.70
CA ILE A 356 26.63 -32.56 1.82
C ILE A 356 28.06 -33.03 1.54
N ARG A 357 28.24 -34.25 1.01
CA ARG A 357 29.58 -34.78 0.67
C ARG A 357 30.36 -33.87 -0.29
N ASN A 358 29.65 -33.12 -1.13
CA ASN A 358 30.23 -32.23 -2.13
C ASN A 358 30.39 -30.78 -1.64
N ILE A 359 29.72 -30.39 -0.55
CA ILE A 359 29.79 -29.02 0.02
C ILE A 359 30.53 -28.92 1.35
N THR A 360 30.99 -30.01 1.98
CA THR A 360 31.70 -29.94 3.28
C THR A 360 33.21 -29.68 3.17
N LYS A 361 33.80 -29.84 1.98
CA LYS A 361 35.23 -29.59 1.74
C LYS A 361 35.53 -28.10 1.46
N ASN A 362 35.29 -27.22 2.42
CA ASN A 362 35.67 -25.80 2.32
C ASN A 362 35.84 -25.13 3.69
N THR A 363 36.31 -23.88 3.68
CA THR A 363 36.54 -23.07 4.89
C THR A 363 35.33 -22.23 5.31
N LEU A 364 34.26 -22.20 4.51
CA LEU A 364 33.08 -21.36 4.76
C LEU A 364 32.14 -21.98 5.79
N ILE A 365 32.03 -23.30 5.79
CA ILE A 365 31.06 -24.05 6.56
C ILE A 365 31.78 -24.82 7.65
N GLU A 366 31.34 -24.66 8.90
CA GLU A 366 31.85 -25.40 10.05
C GLU A 366 31.11 -26.71 10.24
N LYS A 367 29.79 -26.69 10.06
CA LYS A 367 28.93 -27.87 10.25
C LYS A 367 27.77 -27.83 9.27
N VAL A 368 27.39 -29.02 8.79
CA VAL A 368 26.13 -29.23 8.07
C VAL A 368 25.40 -30.41 8.68
N THR A 369 24.10 -30.30 8.91
CA THR A 369 23.25 -31.40 9.37
C THR A 369 22.10 -31.66 8.40
N VAL A 370 21.63 -32.92 8.38
CA VAL A 370 20.38 -33.28 7.71
C VAL A 370 19.32 -33.55 8.75
N GLU A 371 18.21 -32.82 8.66
CA GLU A 371 17.09 -32.95 9.61
C GLU A 371 15.76 -33.22 8.90
N GLY A 372 14.87 -33.88 9.63
CA GLY A 372 13.53 -34.25 9.17
C GLY A 372 13.55 -34.99 7.82
N PRO A 373 12.71 -34.59 6.85
CA PRO A 373 12.60 -35.27 5.55
C PRO A 373 13.80 -35.06 4.63
N GLY A 374 14.75 -34.17 4.94
CA GLY A 374 15.89 -33.85 4.07
C GLY A 374 16.28 -32.37 4.06
N PHE A 375 16.00 -31.62 5.12
CA PHE A 375 16.49 -30.24 5.26
C PHE A 375 18.00 -30.24 5.49
N ILE A 376 18.72 -29.37 4.79
CA ILE A 376 20.17 -29.20 4.92
C ILE A 376 20.41 -27.93 5.74
N ASN A 377 20.77 -28.08 7.00
CA ASN A 377 21.05 -27.00 7.95
C ASN A 377 22.54 -26.69 7.96
N ILE A 378 22.92 -25.42 7.83
CA ILE A 378 24.28 -24.98 7.53
C ILE A 378 24.75 -24.00 8.61
N PHE A 379 25.91 -24.26 9.20
CA PHE A 379 26.55 -23.41 10.20
C PHE A 379 27.82 -22.80 9.59
N ILE A 380 27.88 -21.47 9.56
CA ILE A 380 29.03 -20.70 9.05
C ILE A 380 30.20 -20.87 10.01
N SER A 381 31.42 -20.98 9.48
CA SER A 381 32.60 -21.11 10.33
C SER A 381 32.93 -19.82 11.10
N GLU A 382 33.37 -19.99 12.35
CA GLU A 382 33.78 -18.89 13.22
C GLU A 382 34.86 -18.01 12.59
N LYS A 383 35.80 -18.62 11.87
CA LYS A 383 36.87 -17.89 11.14
C LYS A 383 36.28 -16.90 10.13
N ILE A 384 35.23 -17.27 9.41
CA ILE A 384 34.57 -16.40 8.46
C ILE A 384 33.77 -15.31 9.16
N LEU A 385 33.06 -15.65 10.24
CA LEU A 385 32.34 -14.66 11.06
C LEU A 385 33.29 -13.60 11.64
N ASN A 386 34.45 -14.01 12.17
CA ASN A 386 35.49 -13.08 12.65
C ASN A 386 36.03 -12.19 11.53
N LYS A 387 36.29 -12.77 10.35
CA LYS A 387 36.70 -12.01 9.17
C LYS A 387 35.65 -10.98 8.77
N GLU A 388 34.37 -11.31 8.88
CA GLU A 388 33.28 -10.38 8.57
C GLU A 388 33.19 -9.24 9.60
N ILE A 389 33.35 -9.52 10.89
CA ILE A 389 33.43 -8.46 11.92
C ILE A 389 34.59 -7.51 11.65
N ASN A 390 35.77 -8.03 11.31
CA ASN A 390 36.91 -7.19 10.94
C ASN A 390 36.63 -6.40 9.65
N SER A 391 35.94 -6.99 8.66
CA SER A 391 35.48 -6.33 7.43
C SER A 391 34.54 -5.16 7.72
N ILE A 392 33.56 -5.34 8.61
CA ILE A 392 32.65 -4.27 9.07
C ILE A 392 33.44 -3.10 9.65
N ILE A 393 34.36 -3.39 10.58
CA ILE A 393 35.15 -2.36 11.26
C ILE A 393 36.07 -1.64 10.27
N LYS A 394 36.71 -2.38 9.36
CA LYS A 394 37.63 -1.82 8.37
C LYS A 394 36.92 -0.94 7.33
N LYS A 395 35.73 -1.36 6.88
CA LYS A 395 34.94 -0.62 5.89
C LYS A 395 34.16 0.54 6.51
N ASP A 396 33.82 0.46 7.78
CA ASP A 396 33.11 1.48 8.55
C ASP A 396 31.87 2.00 7.79
N GLY A 397 31.77 3.30 7.48
CA GLY A 397 30.65 3.88 6.73
C GLY A 397 30.41 3.30 5.33
N SER A 398 31.39 2.60 4.73
CA SER A 398 31.23 1.94 3.43
C SER A 398 30.74 0.49 3.52
N TYR A 399 30.61 -0.08 4.73
CA TYR A 399 30.10 -1.44 4.89
C TYR A 399 28.65 -1.56 4.42
N GLY A 400 28.36 -2.56 3.58
CA GLY A 400 27.09 -2.72 2.89
C GLY A 400 27.10 -2.24 1.43
N SER A 401 28.07 -1.40 1.04
CA SER A 401 28.21 -0.94 -0.35
C SER A 401 28.67 -2.05 -1.30
N SER A 402 28.26 -1.93 -2.55
CA SER A 402 28.66 -2.83 -3.62
C SER A 402 28.74 -2.10 -4.97
N LYS A 403 29.17 -2.82 -6.02
CA LYS A 403 29.20 -2.34 -7.40
C LYS A 403 28.20 -3.08 -8.29
N ILE A 404 27.12 -3.61 -7.71
CA ILE A 404 26.10 -4.41 -8.43
C ILE A 404 25.44 -3.57 -9.52
N GLY A 405 25.20 -2.29 -9.23
CA GLY A 405 24.56 -1.34 -10.15
C GLY A 405 25.50 -0.64 -11.13
N HIS A 406 26.78 -1.01 -11.20
CA HIS A 406 27.75 -0.33 -12.05
C HIS A 406 27.23 -0.21 -13.50
N ASP A 407 27.40 0.97 -14.10
CA ASP A 407 26.90 1.38 -15.43
C ASP A 407 25.37 1.37 -15.64
N LYS A 408 24.57 1.03 -14.61
CA LYS A 408 23.11 1.04 -14.71
C LYS A 408 22.53 2.30 -14.08
N THR A 409 21.75 3.03 -14.86
CA THR A 409 21.02 4.22 -14.38
C THR A 409 19.63 3.80 -13.90
N VAL A 410 19.23 4.29 -12.72
CA VAL A 410 17.85 4.13 -12.22
C VAL A 410 17.32 5.48 -11.83
N ILE A 411 16.17 5.85 -12.38
CA ILE A 411 15.47 7.09 -12.04
C ILE A 411 14.48 6.79 -10.93
N ILE A 412 14.40 7.67 -9.92
CA ILE A 412 13.42 7.62 -8.85
C ILE A 412 12.68 8.95 -8.83
N GLU A 413 11.40 8.92 -9.19
CA GLU A 413 10.50 10.07 -9.10
C GLU A 413 9.69 9.96 -7.81
N TYR A 414 9.76 11.00 -6.98
CA TYR A 414 9.09 11.04 -5.69
C TYR A 414 8.85 12.48 -5.20
N SER A 415 8.08 12.61 -4.11
CA SER A 415 7.61 13.85 -3.49
C SER A 415 6.48 14.57 -4.24
N GLN A 416 6.74 15.04 -5.46
CA GLN A 416 5.74 15.57 -6.40
C GLN A 416 4.75 16.60 -5.79
N PRO A 417 5.24 17.67 -5.14
CA PRO A 417 4.38 18.67 -4.53
C PRO A 417 3.64 19.51 -5.57
N ASN A 418 2.45 19.98 -5.21
CA ASN A 418 1.71 20.96 -5.99
C ASN A 418 2.13 22.37 -5.57
N ILE A 419 2.49 23.21 -6.54
CA ILE A 419 2.85 24.61 -6.28
C ILE A 419 1.62 25.38 -5.77
N ALA A 420 1.87 26.37 -4.91
CA ALA A 420 0.84 27.15 -4.22
C ALA A 420 -0.13 26.35 -3.33
N LYS A 421 0.23 25.11 -2.96
CA LYS A 421 -0.53 24.28 -1.99
C LYS A 421 0.41 23.72 -0.91
N PRO A 422 -0.07 23.60 0.34
CA PRO A 422 0.73 23.05 1.42
C PRO A 422 1.05 21.58 1.16
N LEU A 423 2.25 21.16 1.59
CA LEU A 423 2.63 19.76 1.57
C LEU A 423 1.73 18.97 2.50
N GLY A 424 0.84 18.16 1.92
CA GLY A 424 0.06 17.18 2.66
C GLY A 424 0.87 15.95 3.06
N VAL A 425 0.30 15.17 3.97
CA VAL A 425 0.87 13.92 4.48
C VAL A 425 1.15 12.87 3.40
N HIS A 426 0.42 12.86 2.28
CA HIS A 426 0.69 11.93 1.18
C HIS A 426 2.02 12.24 0.47
N HIS A 427 2.39 13.52 0.33
CA HIS A 427 3.72 13.91 -0.17
C HIS A 427 4.82 13.44 0.78
N LEU A 428 4.58 13.42 2.10
CA LEU A 428 5.53 12.88 3.08
C LEU A 428 5.85 11.41 2.83
N LEU A 429 4.84 10.59 2.57
CA LEU A 429 5.03 9.14 2.29
C LEU A 429 5.91 8.94 1.06
N SER A 430 5.55 9.56 -0.06
CA SER A 430 6.35 9.51 -1.29
C SER A 430 7.78 9.99 -1.05
N THR A 431 7.92 11.13 -0.36
CA THR A 431 9.21 11.77 -0.04
C THR A 431 10.15 10.81 0.70
N ILE A 432 9.68 10.21 1.79
CA ILE A 432 10.50 9.37 2.68
C ILE A 432 10.79 8.00 2.06
N ILE A 433 9.80 7.37 1.41
CA ILE A 433 9.97 6.08 0.74
C ILE A 433 10.94 6.21 -0.44
N GLY A 434 10.72 7.21 -1.29
CA GLY A 434 11.56 7.47 -2.46
C GLY A 434 13.01 7.78 -2.09
N GLN A 435 13.24 8.61 -1.07
CA GLN A 435 14.60 8.89 -0.58
C GLN A 435 15.32 7.63 -0.08
N SER A 436 14.62 6.74 0.63
CA SER A 436 15.24 5.50 1.12
C SER A 436 15.58 4.54 -0.02
N ILE A 437 14.73 4.43 -1.05
CA ILE A 437 15.02 3.66 -2.26
C ILE A 437 16.21 4.25 -3.02
N TYR A 438 16.27 5.58 -3.18
CA TYR A 438 17.42 6.27 -3.76
C TYR A 438 18.72 5.94 -3.00
N ASN A 439 18.71 6.01 -1.67
CA ASN A 439 19.87 5.70 -0.83
C ASN A 439 20.33 4.25 -1.00
N LEU A 440 19.39 3.29 -1.04
CA LEU A 440 19.67 1.87 -1.26
C LEU A 440 20.34 1.62 -2.61
N LEU A 441 19.77 2.14 -3.68
CA LEU A 441 20.30 1.95 -5.03
C LEU A 441 21.67 2.64 -5.21
N LYS A 442 21.83 3.84 -4.66
CA LYS A 442 23.11 4.57 -4.68
C LYS A 442 24.20 3.79 -3.92
N LEU A 443 23.87 3.22 -2.75
CA LEU A 443 24.81 2.39 -1.98
C LEU A 443 25.27 1.14 -2.76
N LEU A 444 24.40 0.57 -3.59
CA LEU A 444 24.70 -0.59 -4.43
C LEU A 444 25.42 -0.25 -5.75
N GLY A 445 25.78 1.02 -5.94
CA GLY A 445 26.59 1.48 -7.06
C GLY A 445 25.79 1.79 -8.34
N PHE A 446 24.47 1.89 -8.27
CA PHE A 446 23.67 2.40 -9.39
C PHE A 446 23.91 3.90 -9.58
N LYS A 447 23.84 4.37 -10.83
CA LYS A 447 23.64 5.80 -11.12
C LYS A 447 22.18 6.14 -10.81
N ALA A 448 21.88 6.35 -9.53
CA ALA A 448 20.57 6.76 -9.07
C ALA A 448 20.35 8.25 -9.41
N VAL A 449 19.22 8.56 -10.06
CA VAL A 449 18.82 9.92 -10.42
C VAL A 449 17.49 10.24 -9.71
N SER A 450 17.47 11.22 -8.81
CA SER A 450 16.25 11.67 -8.14
C SER A 450 15.58 12.82 -8.90
N ILE A 451 14.28 12.68 -9.17
CA ILE A 451 13.47 13.69 -9.85
C ILE A 451 12.30 14.10 -8.96
N ASN A 452 12.16 15.40 -8.72
CA ASN A 452 10.97 15.98 -8.13
C ASN A 452 10.05 16.51 -9.24
N HIS A 453 8.98 15.78 -9.55
CA HIS A 453 8.03 16.15 -10.59
C HIS A 453 6.91 17.04 -10.02
N ILE A 454 7.20 18.34 -9.92
CA ILE A 454 6.31 19.31 -9.28
C ILE A 454 5.07 19.62 -10.13
N GLY A 455 3.92 19.79 -9.48
CA GLY A 455 2.67 20.24 -10.09
C GLY A 455 2.70 21.76 -10.28
N ASP A 456 3.36 22.22 -11.33
CA ASP A 456 3.57 23.64 -11.66
C ASP A 456 2.84 24.08 -12.94
N TRP A 457 1.95 23.26 -13.51
CA TRP A 457 1.19 23.61 -14.71
C TRP A 457 -0.29 23.28 -14.56
N GLY A 458 -1.17 24.10 -15.15
CA GLY A 458 -2.60 23.83 -15.22
C GLY A 458 -3.49 25.06 -14.99
N THR A 459 -4.79 24.86 -15.19
CA THR A 459 -5.81 25.92 -15.19
C THR A 459 -5.91 26.67 -13.86
N GLN A 460 -5.49 26.05 -12.75
CA GLN A 460 -5.40 26.68 -11.44
C GLN A 460 -4.52 27.93 -11.45
N PHE A 461 -3.49 27.98 -12.32
CA PHE A 461 -2.60 29.14 -12.41
C PHE A 461 -3.26 30.33 -13.08
N GLY A 462 -4.16 30.16 -14.05
CA GLY A 462 -4.91 31.28 -14.60
C GLY A 462 -5.77 31.98 -13.54
N LYS A 463 -6.44 31.17 -12.70
CA LYS A 463 -7.21 31.66 -11.55
C LYS A 463 -6.30 32.38 -10.54
N LEU A 464 -5.16 31.80 -10.19
CA LEU A 464 -4.23 32.39 -9.23
C LEU A 464 -3.56 33.67 -9.75
N ILE A 465 -3.16 33.70 -11.02
CA ILE A 465 -2.62 34.89 -11.71
C ILE A 465 -3.66 36.01 -11.66
N HIS A 466 -4.92 35.71 -12.02
CA HIS A 466 -5.99 36.70 -11.95
C HIS A 466 -6.22 37.17 -10.51
N ALA A 467 -6.31 36.25 -9.55
CA ALA A 467 -6.51 36.56 -8.14
C ALA A 467 -5.42 37.47 -7.59
N TYR A 468 -4.15 37.21 -7.94
CA TYR A 468 -3.03 38.05 -7.53
C TYR A 468 -3.08 39.44 -8.18
N LYS A 469 -3.42 39.53 -9.48
CA LYS A 469 -3.57 40.83 -10.15
C LYS A 469 -4.65 41.70 -9.49
N GLN A 470 -5.71 41.09 -8.95
CA GLN A 470 -6.81 41.80 -8.29
C GLN A 470 -6.58 42.10 -6.80
N TRP A 471 -5.99 41.15 -6.07
CA TRP A 471 -5.99 41.15 -4.60
C TRP A 471 -4.64 40.82 -3.97
N GLY A 472 -3.62 40.52 -4.79
CA GLY A 472 -2.31 40.12 -4.33
C GLY A 472 -1.48 41.29 -3.82
N ASP A 473 -0.69 41.02 -2.78
CA ASP A 473 0.37 41.91 -2.31
C ASP A 473 1.69 41.15 -2.24
N LYS A 474 2.72 41.69 -2.91
CA LYS A 474 4.01 41.02 -3.05
C LYS A 474 4.66 40.74 -1.70
N LYS A 475 4.69 41.73 -0.80
CA LYS A 475 5.35 41.62 0.51
C LYS A 475 4.64 40.62 1.42
N THR A 476 3.33 40.49 1.29
CA THR A 476 2.53 39.53 2.05
C THR A 476 2.83 38.11 1.58
N VAL A 477 2.86 37.87 0.27
CA VAL A 477 3.20 36.56 -0.30
C VAL A 477 4.63 36.15 0.06
N GLU A 478 5.63 37.02 -0.08
CA GLU A 478 7.04 36.68 0.25
C GLU A 478 7.23 36.25 1.71
N LYS A 479 6.37 36.69 2.64
CA LYS A 479 6.46 36.30 4.05
C LYS A 479 5.92 34.89 4.31
N ASN A 480 4.83 34.51 3.65
CA ASN A 480 4.16 33.21 3.83
C ASN A 480 3.66 32.67 2.47
N PRO A 481 4.56 32.26 1.55
CA PRO A 481 4.23 32.00 0.16
C PRO A 481 3.05 31.06 -0.06
N ILE A 482 3.11 29.85 0.46
CA ILE A 482 2.11 28.83 0.17
C ILE A 482 0.76 29.20 0.79
N SER A 483 0.77 29.64 2.05
CA SER A 483 -0.44 30.06 2.76
C SER A 483 -1.14 31.22 2.05
N GLU A 484 -0.41 32.27 1.65
CA GLU A 484 -1.01 33.44 1.03
C GLU A 484 -1.45 33.19 -0.41
N LEU A 485 -0.70 32.41 -1.19
CA LEU A 485 -1.14 31.98 -2.52
C LEU A 485 -2.39 31.11 -2.45
N LEU A 486 -2.48 30.21 -1.46
CA LEU A 486 -3.68 29.42 -1.21
C LEU A 486 -4.87 30.32 -0.83
N LYS A 487 -4.66 31.33 0.04
CA LYS A 487 -5.72 32.30 0.39
C LYS A 487 -6.23 33.06 -0.83
N LEU A 488 -5.35 33.49 -1.73
CA LEU A 488 -5.75 34.15 -2.99
C LEU A 488 -6.55 33.20 -3.87
N TYR A 489 -6.13 31.95 -4.00
CA TYR A 489 -6.84 30.93 -4.76
C TYR A 489 -8.23 30.62 -4.19
N VAL A 490 -8.34 30.47 -2.87
CA VAL A 490 -9.62 30.25 -2.17
C VAL A 490 -10.53 31.47 -2.31
N ARG A 491 -9.97 32.68 -2.15
CA ARG A 491 -10.71 33.93 -2.36
C ARG A 491 -11.28 34.01 -3.77
N PHE A 492 -10.49 33.66 -4.79
CA PHE A 492 -10.99 33.61 -6.17
C PHE A 492 -12.22 32.69 -6.30
N HIS A 493 -12.18 31.48 -5.73
CA HIS A 493 -13.31 30.55 -5.80
C HIS A 493 -14.55 31.11 -5.11
N ASN A 494 -14.39 31.66 -3.90
CA ASN A 494 -15.50 32.25 -3.14
C ASN A 494 -16.13 33.46 -3.86
N GLU A 495 -15.33 34.25 -4.57
CA GLU A 495 -15.84 35.37 -5.37
C GLU A 495 -16.45 34.89 -6.69
N ALA A 496 -15.89 33.85 -7.32
CA ALA A 496 -16.42 33.26 -8.55
C ALA A 496 -17.79 32.58 -8.36
N GLU A 497 -18.10 32.11 -7.15
CA GLU A 497 -19.44 31.65 -6.77
C GLU A 497 -20.48 32.79 -6.81
N LYS A 498 -20.05 34.04 -6.61
CA LYS A 498 -20.91 35.23 -6.61
C LYS A 498 -20.94 35.94 -7.97
N ASP A 499 -19.80 35.92 -8.69
CA ASP A 499 -19.62 36.51 -10.01
C ASP A 499 -19.02 35.47 -10.96
N GLN A 500 -19.89 34.82 -11.75
CA GLN A 500 -19.51 33.78 -12.69
C GLN A 500 -18.57 34.28 -13.80
N SER A 501 -18.49 35.60 -14.05
CA SER A 501 -17.55 36.17 -15.03
C SER A 501 -16.09 36.01 -14.62
N LEU A 502 -15.81 35.79 -13.32
CA LEU A 502 -14.46 35.54 -12.83
C LEU A 502 -13.90 34.22 -13.37
N GLU A 503 -14.72 33.17 -13.57
CA GLU A 503 -14.27 31.91 -14.17
C GLU A 503 -13.73 32.13 -15.59
N ASP A 504 -14.40 32.99 -16.37
CA ASP A 504 -13.98 33.30 -17.73
C ASP A 504 -12.71 34.15 -17.74
N LYS A 505 -12.57 35.11 -16.83
CA LYS A 505 -11.31 35.85 -16.64
C LYS A 505 -10.16 34.93 -16.22
N GLY A 506 -10.43 33.93 -15.38
CA GLY A 506 -9.46 32.90 -15.01
C GLY A 506 -9.03 32.06 -16.22
N ARG A 507 -9.97 31.66 -17.08
CA ARG A 507 -9.69 30.96 -18.35
C ARG A 507 -8.90 31.82 -19.32
N GLU A 508 -9.25 33.10 -19.46
CA GLU A 508 -8.53 34.05 -20.31
C GLU A 508 -7.08 34.24 -19.85
N GLU A 509 -6.84 34.35 -18.55
CA GLU A 509 -5.47 34.45 -18.03
C GLU A 509 -4.69 33.15 -18.20
N PHE A 510 -5.34 31.99 -18.04
CA PHE A 510 -4.70 30.72 -18.33
C PHE A 510 -4.29 30.63 -19.80
N LYS A 511 -5.17 31.05 -20.72
CA LYS A 511 -4.87 31.07 -22.16
C LYS A 511 -3.69 31.98 -22.49
N LYS A 512 -3.64 33.20 -21.95
CA LYS A 512 -2.49 34.11 -22.12
C LYS A 512 -1.20 33.48 -21.59
N PHE A 513 -1.28 32.82 -20.44
CA PHE A 513 -0.16 32.09 -19.85
C PHE A 513 0.34 30.96 -20.77
N GLU A 514 -0.55 30.11 -21.29
CA GLU A 514 -0.21 29.06 -22.26
C GLU A 514 0.41 29.65 -23.54
N GLU A 515 -0.15 30.75 -24.06
CA GLU A 515 0.35 31.44 -25.26
C GLU A 515 1.67 32.21 -25.04
N GLY A 516 2.25 32.16 -23.83
CA GLY A 516 3.57 32.69 -23.53
C GLY A 516 3.59 34.17 -23.15
N ASP A 517 2.48 34.74 -22.70
CA ASP A 517 2.43 36.13 -22.23
C ASP A 517 3.48 36.39 -21.14
N SER A 518 4.35 37.37 -21.40
CA SER A 518 5.52 37.63 -20.57
C SER A 518 5.16 38.05 -19.13
N GLY A 519 4.05 38.75 -18.94
CA GLY A 519 3.58 39.17 -17.61
C GLY A 519 3.09 37.98 -16.79
N SER A 520 2.27 37.15 -17.41
CA SER A 520 1.68 35.96 -16.79
C SER A 520 2.73 34.87 -16.50
N ARG A 521 3.67 34.65 -17.43
CA ARG A 521 4.82 33.74 -17.22
C ARG A 521 5.75 34.20 -16.10
N LYS A 522 6.06 35.50 -16.02
CA LYS A 522 6.87 36.05 -14.91
C LYS A 522 6.19 35.87 -13.55
N LEU A 523 4.88 36.12 -13.48
CA LEU A 523 4.14 35.98 -12.24
C LEU A 523 4.03 34.52 -11.80
N TRP A 524 3.75 33.63 -12.75
CA TRP A 524 3.76 32.18 -12.53
C TRP A 524 5.11 31.68 -12.01
N GLN A 525 6.22 32.05 -12.68
CA GLN A 525 7.56 31.63 -12.26
C GLN A 525 7.85 32.11 -10.84
N TRP A 526 7.47 33.34 -10.50
CA TRP A 526 7.61 33.85 -9.13
C TRP A 526 6.77 33.05 -8.12
N PHE A 527 5.55 32.62 -8.45
CA PHE A 527 4.78 31.72 -7.58
C PHE A 527 5.48 30.37 -7.35
N VAL A 528 6.07 29.81 -8.40
CA VAL A 528 6.86 28.57 -8.32
C VAL A 528 8.06 28.78 -7.39
N ASP A 529 8.85 29.83 -7.63
CA ASP A 529 10.06 30.14 -6.86
C ASP A 529 9.74 30.36 -5.37
N GLU A 530 8.73 31.17 -5.04
CA GLU A 530 8.35 31.42 -3.65
C GLU A 530 7.78 30.17 -2.95
N SER A 531 6.98 29.36 -3.66
CA SER A 531 6.47 28.09 -3.12
C SER A 531 7.62 27.12 -2.84
N MET A 532 8.61 27.04 -3.74
CA MET A 532 9.75 26.15 -3.60
C MET A 532 10.65 26.52 -2.42
N LYS A 533 10.82 27.80 -2.09
CA LYS A 533 11.55 28.20 -0.87
C LYS A 533 10.94 27.62 0.41
N GLU A 534 9.61 27.50 0.47
CA GLU A 534 8.93 26.93 1.63
C GLU A 534 9.01 25.40 1.65
N VAL A 535 8.82 24.76 0.48
CA VAL A 535 9.01 23.31 0.30
C VAL A 535 10.44 22.88 0.66
N GLU A 536 11.46 23.63 0.25
CA GLU A 536 12.87 23.36 0.57
C GLU A 536 13.16 23.45 2.07
N LYS A 537 12.51 24.36 2.81
CA LYS A 537 12.61 24.39 4.28
C LYS A 537 12.10 23.08 4.88
N THR A 538 10.96 22.58 4.40
CA THR A 538 10.42 21.28 4.86
C THR A 538 11.36 20.12 4.51
N TYR A 539 11.94 20.10 3.31
CA TYR A 539 12.96 19.11 2.94
C TYR A 539 14.23 19.21 3.80
N GLY A 540 14.63 20.42 4.19
CA GLY A 540 15.70 20.66 5.16
C GLY A 540 15.39 20.05 6.52
N MET A 541 14.18 20.26 7.04
CA MET A 541 13.72 19.66 8.31
C MET A 541 13.72 18.12 8.26
N LEU A 542 13.40 17.55 7.11
CA LEU A 542 13.48 16.11 6.85
C LEU A 542 14.91 15.60 6.66
N GLY A 543 15.93 16.26 7.22
CA GLY A 543 17.32 15.81 7.17
C GLY A 543 18.02 16.08 5.84
N GLY A 544 17.70 17.21 5.19
CA GLY A 544 18.38 17.66 3.97
C GLY A 544 18.06 16.80 2.74
N ILE A 545 16.78 16.62 2.43
CA ILE A 545 16.38 15.93 1.20
C ILE A 545 16.72 16.81 -0.01
N HIS A 546 17.43 16.22 -0.97
CA HIS A 546 17.85 16.89 -2.19
C HIS A 546 17.50 16.04 -3.42
N PHE A 547 17.18 16.72 -4.51
CA PHE A 547 16.87 16.11 -5.80
C PHE A 547 17.92 16.49 -6.83
N ASP A 548 18.31 15.54 -7.68
CA ASP A 548 19.22 15.81 -8.80
C ASP A 548 18.55 16.74 -9.82
N TYR A 549 17.23 16.60 -9.99
CA TYR A 549 16.42 17.45 -10.87
C TYR A 549 15.08 17.81 -10.24
N VAL A 550 14.72 19.09 -10.31
CA VAL A 550 13.35 19.57 -10.09
C VAL A 550 12.77 19.90 -11.46
N GLN A 551 11.87 19.07 -11.95
CA GLN A 551 11.31 19.16 -13.30
C GLN A 551 9.80 19.01 -13.24
N GLY A 552 9.10 20.15 -13.26
CA GLY A 552 7.65 20.18 -13.20
C GLY A 552 6.96 19.75 -14.49
N GLU A 553 5.64 19.72 -14.44
CA GLU A 553 4.79 19.52 -15.62
C GLU A 553 5.09 20.53 -16.74
N SER A 554 5.42 21.77 -16.38
CA SER A 554 5.74 22.86 -17.30
C SER A 554 6.94 22.56 -18.21
N PHE A 555 7.92 21.81 -17.71
CA PHE A 555 9.14 21.47 -18.45
C PHE A 555 8.87 20.63 -19.72
N TYR A 556 7.72 19.95 -19.76
CA TYR A 556 7.36 19.04 -20.85
C TYR A 556 6.36 19.66 -21.84
N GLU A 557 5.98 20.93 -21.65
CA GLU A 557 5.00 21.66 -22.48
C GLU A 557 5.30 21.56 -23.98
N ASP A 558 6.55 21.84 -24.36
CA ASP A 558 7.03 21.85 -25.74
C ASP A 558 7.23 20.44 -26.35
N LYS A 559 7.15 19.39 -25.54
CA LYS A 559 7.46 18.00 -25.95
C LYS A 559 6.20 17.17 -26.24
N MET A 560 5.05 17.59 -25.72
CA MET A 560 3.78 16.86 -25.87
C MET A 560 3.33 16.72 -27.33
N GLY A 561 3.52 17.76 -28.15
CA GLY A 561 3.05 17.78 -29.54
C GLY A 561 3.66 16.67 -30.39
N ALA A 562 4.98 16.45 -30.24
CA ALA A 562 5.71 15.43 -30.98
C ALA A 562 5.23 14.00 -30.64
N ILE A 563 5.01 13.73 -29.35
CA ILE A 563 4.45 12.45 -28.87
C ILE A 563 3.07 12.19 -29.46
N PHE A 564 2.22 13.22 -29.43
CA PHE A 564 0.84 13.10 -29.90
C PHE A 564 0.78 12.80 -31.40
N GLU A 565 1.54 13.52 -32.22
CA GLU A 565 1.56 13.26 -33.67
C GLU A 565 2.20 11.91 -34.02
N GLU A 566 3.22 11.46 -33.28
CA GLU A 566 3.75 10.11 -33.43
C GLU A 566 2.68 9.06 -33.12
N GLY A 567 1.98 9.19 -31.98
CA GLY A 567 0.95 8.24 -31.57
C GLY A 567 -0.22 8.18 -32.55
N LYS A 568 -0.62 9.31 -33.14
CA LYS A 568 -1.61 9.36 -34.24
C LYS A 568 -1.12 8.65 -35.48
N LYS A 569 0.08 8.96 -35.96
CA LYS A 569 0.66 8.37 -37.19
C LYS A 569 0.77 6.85 -37.09
N ARG A 570 1.02 6.34 -35.89
CA ARG A 570 1.14 4.90 -35.62
C ARG A 570 -0.18 4.20 -35.30
N GLY A 571 -1.30 4.93 -35.24
CA GLY A 571 -2.60 4.37 -34.84
C GLY A 571 -2.68 3.97 -33.37
N ILE A 572 -1.77 4.47 -32.53
CA ILE A 572 -1.78 4.28 -31.07
C ILE A 572 -2.86 5.16 -30.44
N PHE A 573 -2.96 6.40 -30.96
CA PHE A 573 -3.99 7.36 -30.59
C PHE A 573 -5.03 7.43 -31.69
N VAL A 574 -6.24 6.96 -31.39
CA VAL A 574 -7.37 6.92 -32.32
C VAL A 574 -8.45 7.89 -31.87
N LYS A 575 -9.28 8.34 -32.81
CA LYS A 575 -10.41 9.20 -32.49
C LYS A 575 -11.51 8.36 -31.84
N GLY A 576 -11.90 8.68 -30.62
CA GLY A 576 -13.03 8.09 -29.91
C GLY A 576 -14.37 8.63 -30.39
N GLU A 577 -15.46 8.02 -29.92
CA GLU A 577 -16.83 8.33 -30.33
C GLU A 577 -17.22 9.80 -30.09
N GLU A 578 -16.77 10.37 -28.97
CA GLU A 578 -17.03 11.78 -28.61
C GLU A 578 -16.06 12.78 -29.27
N GLY A 579 -15.18 12.31 -30.16
CA GLY A 579 -14.25 13.13 -30.92
C GLY A 579 -12.93 13.47 -30.22
N ALA A 580 -12.75 13.06 -28.96
CA ALA A 580 -11.46 13.05 -28.26
C ALA A 580 -10.50 12.01 -28.86
N TYR A 581 -9.19 12.19 -28.68
CA TYR A 581 -8.23 11.13 -29.00
C TYR A 581 -8.01 10.25 -27.77
N VAL A 582 -7.99 8.94 -27.99
CA VAL A 582 -7.91 7.91 -26.95
C VAL A 582 -6.88 6.84 -27.31
N SER A 583 -6.37 6.13 -26.29
CA SER A 583 -5.63 4.88 -26.44
C SER A 583 -6.52 3.73 -25.95
N VAL A 584 -6.80 2.77 -26.84
CA VAL A 584 -7.70 1.64 -26.60
C VAL A 584 -6.91 0.37 -26.29
N PHE A 585 -7.35 -0.47 -25.38
CA PHE A 585 -6.66 -1.70 -25.00
C PHE A 585 -7.56 -2.92 -25.23
N ASP A 586 -6.94 -4.03 -25.61
CA ASP A 586 -7.63 -5.33 -25.73
C ASP A 586 -7.76 -6.01 -24.35
N ASP A 587 -6.96 -5.57 -23.37
CA ASP A 587 -7.01 -6.05 -22.00
C ASP A 587 -8.26 -5.48 -21.30
N PRO A 588 -9.24 -6.33 -20.91
CA PRO A 588 -10.48 -5.87 -20.29
C PRO A 588 -10.25 -5.22 -18.92
N ASP A 589 -9.10 -5.47 -18.27
CA ASP A 589 -8.76 -4.88 -16.98
C ASP A 589 -8.11 -3.47 -17.12
N ILE A 590 -7.92 -2.99 -18.36
CA ILE A 590 -7.37 -1.65 -18.66
C ILE A 590 -8.37 -0.87 -19.53
N PRO A 591 -9.18 0.04 -18.94
CA PRO A 591 -10.13 0.83 -19.68
C PRO A 591 -9.42 1.81 -20.63
N THR A 592 -10.08 2.11 -21.74
CA THR A 592 -9.65 3.13 -22.72
C THR A 592 -9.36 4.45 -22.01
N VAL A 593 -8.24 5.08 -22.40
CA VAL A 593 -7.79 6.32 -21.75
C VAL A 593 -7.79 7.49 -22.72
N PRO A 594 -8.40 8.64 -22.37
CA PRO A 594 -8.31 9.84 -23.19
C PRO A 594 -6.92 10.44 -23.11
N VAL A 595 -6.34 10.75 -24.27
CA VAL A 595 -4.99 11.34 -24.41
C VAL A 595 -5.04 12.78 -24.91
N ARG A 596 -6.17 13.24 -25.47
CA ARG A 596 -6.40 14.63 -25.86
C ARG A 596 -7.89 14.90 -25.98
N LYS A 597 -8.35 16.05 -25.48
CA LYS A 597 -9.76 16.46 -25.59
C LYS A 597 -10.13 16.84 -27.03
N LYS A 598 -11.44 16.94 -27.31
CA LYS A 598 -12.00 17.35 -28.62
C LYS A 598 -11.58 18.77 -29.03
N ASP A 599 -11.48 19.68 -28.07
CA ASP A 599 -11.02 21.07 -28.25
C ASP A 599 -9.50 21.18 -28.50
N GLY A 600 -8.77 20.07 -28.46
CA GLY A 600 -7.34 20.03 -28.66
C GLY A 600 -6.54 20.27 -27.38
N ALA A 601 -7.16 20.44 -26.21
CA ALA A 601 -6.44 20.57 -24.94
C ALA A 601 -5.77 19.24 -24.54
N THR A 602 -4.55 19.34 -24.03
CA THR A 602 -3.76 18.21 -23.54
C THR A 602 -4.23 17.76 -22.15
N LEU A 603 -4.02 16.48 -21.83
CA LEU A 603 -4.38 15.89 -20.54
C LEU A 603 -3.11 15.55 -19.74
N TYR A 604 -3.25 15.23 -18.46
CA TYR A 604 -2.11 14.81 -17.61
C TYR A 604 -1.34 13.63 -18.23
N ILE A 605 -2.06 12.64 -18.76
CA ILE A 605 -1.42 11.48 -19.38
C ILE A 605 -0.53 11.82 -20.58
N THR A 606 -0.86 12.89 -21.34
CA THR A 606 -0.03 13.35 -22.46
C THR A 606 1.32 13.87 -21.97
N ARG A 607 1.32 14.55 -20.82
CA ARG A 607 2.55 15.04 -20.16
C ARG A 607 3.36 13.89 -19.60
N ASP A 608 2.72 12.89 -19.02
CA ASP A 608 3.42 11.71 -18.51
C ASP A 608 4.12 10.92 -19.62
N PHE A 609 3.55 10.84 -20.82
CA PHE A 609 4.26 10.26 -21.98
C PHE A 609 5.48 11.09 -22.39
N ALA A 610 5.35 12.42 -22.40
CA ALA A 610 6.45 13.31 -22.71
C ALA A 610 7.57 13.20 -21.66
N ALA A 611 7.21 13.12 -20.37
CA ALA A 611 8.14 12.91 -19.27
C ALA A 611 8.83 11.55 -19.35
N LEU A 612 8.06 10.49 -19.59
CA LEU A 612 8.59 9.14 -19.76
C LEU A 612 9.58 9.07 -20.93
N LYS A 613 9.21 9.59 -22.10
CA LYS A 613 10.11 9.61 -23.27
C LYS A 613 11.36 10.45 -23.01
N TYR A 614 11.19 11.66 -22.49
CA TYR A 614 12.32 12.54 -22.17
C TYR A 614 13.33 11.83 -21.27
N ARG A 615 12.85 11.11 -20.26
CA ARG A 615 13.71 10.37 -19.32
C ARG A 615 14.46 9.22 -19.97
N ILE A 616 13.78 8.48 -20.86
CA ILE A 616 14.39 7.40 -21.62
C ILE A 616 15.49 7.94 -22.53
N ASP A 617 15.19 8.98 -23.30
CA ASP A 617 16.14 9.58 -24.25
C ASP A 617 17.33 10.25 -23.53
N THR A 618 17.11 10.83 -22.35
CA THR A 618 18.15 11.58 -21.63
C THR A 618 19.10 10.66 -20.87
N TRP A 619 18.56 9.71 -20.11
CA TRP A 619 19.35 8.93 -19.15
C TRP A 619 19.54 7.46 -19.52
N HIS A 620 18.86 6.97 -20.56
CA HIS A 620 18.89 5.57 -20.99
C HIS A 620 18.77 4.60 -19.79
N PRO A 621 17.72 4.75 -18.96
CA PRO A 621 17.66 4.09 -17.67
C PRO A 621 17.38 2.60 -17.81
N GLU A 622 17.91 1.82 -16.86
CA GLU A 622 17.50 0.43 -16.65
C GLU A 622 16.08 0.38 -16.10
N LYS A 623 15.74 1.33 -15.22
CA LYS A 623 14.45 1.48 -14.57
C LYS A 623 14.08 2.92 -14.28
N ILE A 624 12.78 3.20 -14.31
CA ILE A 624 12.16 4.45 -13.86
C ILE A 624 11.10 4.10 -12.81
N LEU A 625 11.39 4.43 -11.56
CA LEU A 625 10.56 4.13 -10.39
C LEU A 625 9.69 5.34 -10.05
N TYR A 626 8.38 5.17 -10.14
CA TYR A 626 7.38 6.17 -9.81
C TYR A 626 6.84 5.88 -8.42
N VAL A 627 7.27 6.63 -7.41
CA VAL A 627 6.85 6.45 -6.01
C VAL A 627 5.58 7.27 -5.78
N VAL A 628 4.44 6.67 -6.09
CA VAL A 628 3.14 7.35 -6.12
C VAL A 628 2.07 6.53 -5.38
N ASP A 629 1.07 7.21 -4.85
CA ASP A 629 0.03 6.60 -4.02
C ASP A 629 -0.82 5.57 -4.78
N VAL A 630 -1.49 4.71 -4.00
CA VAL A 630 -2.34 3.62 -4.47
C VAL A 630 -3.48 4.06 -5.41
N ALA A 631 -3.97 5.30 -5.31
CA ALA A 631 -5.03 5.78 -6.20
C ALA A 631 -4.58 5.95 -7.66
N GLN A 632 -3.26 6.01 -7.92
CA GLN A 632 -2.71 6.18 -9.26
C GLN A 632 -2.40 4.85 -9.98
N ILE A 633 -2.78 3.70 -9.42
CA ILE A 633 -2.51 2.38 -10.03
C ILE A 633 -3.07 2.30 -11.45
N LEU A 634 -4.33 2.70 -11.65
CA LEU A 634 -4.97 2.64 -12.97
C LEU A 634 -4.26 3.53 -13.99
N HIS A 635 -3.94 4.76 -13.57
CA HIS A 635 -3.24 5.73 -14.39
C HIS A 635 -1.88 5.20 -14.88
N PHE A 636 -1.05 4.66 -13.98
CA PHE A 636 0.24 4.08 -14.38
C PHE A 636 0.09 2.80 -15.20
N LYS A 637 -0.93 1.96 -14.95
CA LYS A 637 -1.26 0.83 -15.82
C LYS A 637 -1.56 1.31 -17.25
N GLN A 638 -2.37 2.35 -17.40
CA GLN A 638 -2.72 2.95 -18.69
C GLN A 638 -1.52 3.60 -19.39
N ILE A 639 -0.67 4.31 -18.63
CA ILE A 639 0.58 4.88 -19.15
C ILE A 639 1.46 3.77 -19.70
N PHE A 640 1.81 2.76 -18.91
CA PHE A 640 2.75 1.73 -19.34
C PHE A 640 2.17 0.86 -20.45
N ALA A 641 0.86 0.56 -20.42
CA ALA A 641 0.20 -0.17 -21.50
C ALA A 641 0.19 0.62 -22.81
N THR A 642 0.01 1.94 -22.75
CA THR A 642 0.07 2.80 -23.94
C THR A 642 1.50 2.96 -24.43
N ALA A 643 2.45 3.20 -23.51
CA ALA A 643 3.86 3.35 -23.82
C ALA A 643 4.42 2.10 -24.53
N ARG A 644 3.99 0.88 -24.15
CA ARG A 644 4.36 -0.38 -24.84
C ARG A 644 3.98 -0.43 -26.32
N LYS A 645 3.06 0.41 -26.78
CA LYS A 645 2.70 0.51 -28.19
C LYS A 645 3.70 1.37 -28.99
N PHE A 646 4.50 2.18 -28.30
CA PHE A 646 5.57 2.95 -28.91
C PHE A 646 6.87 2.14 -29.00
N PRO A 647 7.63 2.24 -30.11
CA PRO A 647 8.84 1.45 -30.30
C PRO A 647 10.01 1.89 -29.40
N TRP A 648 9.95 3.09 -28.83
CA TRP A 648 11.00 3.63 -27.97
C TRP A 648 10.88 3.19 -26.50
N TYR A 649 9.82 2.48 -26.12
CA TYR A 649 9.61 2.04 -24.74
C TYR A 649 9.95 0.56 -24.57
N GLY A 650 10.97 0.27 -23.74
CA GLY A 650 11.44 -1.08 -23.44
C GLY A 650 10.85 -1.71 -22.17
N GLY A 651 9.92 -1.03 -21.49
CA GLY A 651 9.32 -1.53 -20.24
C GLY A 651 10.10 -1.11 -18.98
N GLU A 652 10.73 0.06 -19.02
CA GLU A 652 11.56 0.63 -17.94
C GLU A 652 10.71 1.16 -16.77
N GLY A 653 9.45 1.52 -17.02
CA GLY A 653 8.58 2.14 -16.01
C GLY A 653 8.07 1.14 -14.97
N GLU A 654 8.04 1.57 -13.71
CA GLU A 654 7.49 0.80 -12.60
C GLU A 654 6.82 1.69 -11.55
N HIS A 655 5.58 1.34 -11.19
CA HIS A 655 4.83 2.04 -10.14
C HIS A 655 5.16 1.43 -8.78
N VAL A 656 5.92 2.17 -7.98
CA VAL A 656 6.22 1.84 -6.58
C VAL A 656 5.07 2.34 -5.71
N VAL A 657 4.03 1.51 -5.62
CA VAL A 657 2.79 1.80 -4.89
C VAL A 657 3.03 1.97 -3.39
N PHE A 658 2.40 2.97 -2.78
CA PHE A 658 2.21 3.04 -1.33
C PHE A 658 0.74 3.31 -0.92
N GLY A 659 0.33 2.81 0.25
CA GLY A 659 -1.01 2.94 0.82
C GLY A 659 -1.28 4.31 1.46
N ARG A 660 -2.39 4.46 2.16
CA ARG A 660 -2.78 5.75 2.77
C ARG A 660 -2.28 5.88 4.21
N MET A 661 -2.19 7.11 4.70
CA MET A 661 -1.87 7.37 6.11
C MET A 661 -3.14 7.56 6.93
N GLN A 662 -3.20 6.91 8.10
CA GLN A 662 -4.29 7.05 9.06
C GLN A 662 -3.73 7.41 10.45
N PHE A 663 -4.34 8.37 11.15
CA PHE A 663 -3.99 8.68 12.53
C PHE A 663 -4.87 7.88 13.50
N LYS A 664 -4.25 7.14 14.43
CA LYS A 664 -4.95 6.26 15.37
C LYS A 664 -6.05 6.97 16.18
N ASP A 665 -5.78 8.18 16.66
CA ASP A 665 -6.69 8.88 17.57
C ASP A 665 -7.71 9.78 16.86
N GLY A 666 -7.67 9.89 15.52
CA GLY A 666 -8.45 10.87 14.76
C GLY A 666 -8.22 12.34 15.15
N LYS A 667 -7.32 12.64 16.12
CA LYS A 667 -7.03 13.98 16.65
C LYS A 667 -6.32 14.87 15.66
N MET A 668 -5.53 14.29 14.77
CA MET A 668 -5.06 14.93 13.54
C MET A 668 -5.80 14.34 12.35
N SER A 669 -7.13 14.24 12.42
CA SER A 669 -7.97 14.13 11.22
C SER A 669 -8.53 15.50 10.93
N THR A 670 -8.64 15.81 9.64
CA THR A 670 -9.06 17.09 9.11
C THR A 670 -10.45 17.44 9.66
N ARG A 671 -10.55 18.23 10.74
CA ARG A 671 -11.83 18.81 11.17
C ARG A 671 -12.25 19.77 10.05
N LYS A 672 -13.27 19.38 9.27
CA LYS A 672 -13.77 20.10 8.07
C LYS A 672 -12.93 19.98 6.78
N GLY A 673 -12.18 18.89 6.56
CA GLY A 673 -11.58 18.61 5.24
C GLY A 673 -10.33 19.43 4.88
N ASN A 674 -9.75 20.21 5.80
CA ASN A 674 -8.48 20.90 5.60
C ASN A 674 -7.28 19.94 5.58
N ILE A 675 -6.43 19.99 4.56
CA ILE A 675 -5.16 19.24 4.49
C ILE A 675 -4.32 19.50 5.74
N ILE A 676 -3.88 18.45 6.43
CA ILE A 676 -2.91 18.58 7.52
C ILE A 676 -1.56 18.90 6.90
N ALA A 677 -1.05 20.07 7.22
CA ALA A 677 0.23 20.54 6.72
C ALA A 677 1.38 19.73 7.36
N LEU A 678 2.36 19.37 6.55
CA LEU A 678 3.46 18.51 6.97
C LEU A 678 4.32 19.13 8.08
N ASP A 679 4.57 20.43 8.00
CA ASP A 679 5.31 21.19 9.01
C ASP A 679 4.68 21.09 10.41
N GLU A 680 3.35 21.08 10.52
CA GLU A 680 2.63 20.87 11.78
C GLU A 680 2.91 19.46 12.34
N VAL A 681 2.88 18.43 11.50
CA VAL A 681 3.18 17.04 11.90
C VAL A 681 4.62 16.92 12.41
N LEU A 682 5.58 17.50 11.69
CA LEU A 682 6.99 17.46 12.08
C LEU A 682 7.24 18.22 13.38
N SER A 683 6.65 19.41 13.52
CA SER A 683 6.77 20.24 14.73
C SER A 683 6.18 19.53 15.96
N GLU A 684 5.03 18.89 15.81
CA GLU A 684 4.42 18.09 16.89
C GLU A 684 5.29 16.90 17.29
N ALA A 685 5.90 16.21 16.32
CA ALA A 685 6.83 15.12 16.59
C ALA A 685 8.04 15.58 17.42
N ILE A 686 8.63 16.73 17.04
CA ILE A 686 9.76 17.33 17.75
C ILE A 686 9.35 17.76 19.16
N ASN A 687 8.20 18.42 19.32
CA ASN A 687 7.71 18.89 20.61
C ASN A 687 7.45 17.72 21.57
N ARG A 688 6.89 16.61 21.10
CA ARG A 688 6.70 15.40 21.91
C ARG A 688 8.03 14.74 22.26
N ALA A 689 8.95 14.63 21.32
CA ALA A 689 10.30 14.11 21.57
C ALA A 689 11.03 14.96 22.63
N LEU A 690 10.91 16.28 22.57
CA LEU A 690 11.50 17.21 23.53
C LEU A 690 11.01 16.94 24.95
N LYS A 691 9.70 16.74 25.14
CA LYS A 691 9.12 16.37 26.45
C LYS A 691 9.70 15.07 27.00
N ILE A 692 9.92 14.07 26.14
CA ILE A 692 10.50 12.77 26.53
C ILE A 692 11.96 12.95 26.96
N VAL A 693 12.76 13.69 26.18
CA VAL A 693 14.19 13.95 26.47
C VAL A 693 14.33 14.72 27.79
N TRP A 694 13.54 15.77 27.99
CA TRP A 694 13.53 16.57 29.22
C TRP A 694 13.16 15.75 30.45
N GLY A 695 12.17 14.87 30.34
CA GLY A 695 11.73 14.03 31.45
C GLY A 695 12.76 13.00 31.92
N LYS A 696 13.65 12.54 31.03
CA LYS A 696 14.65 11.51 31.36
C LYS A 696 16.00 12.05 31.81
N ASN A 697 16.51 13.12 31.17
CA ASN A 697 17.83 13.66 31.50
C ASN A 697 17.82 15.20 31.43
N PRO A 698 17.44 15.88 32.53
CA PRO A 698 17.36 17.33 32.60
C PRO A 698 18.69 18.05 32.37
N ASP A 699 19.84 17.38 32.50
CA ASP A 699 21.18 17.97 32.39
C ASP A 699 21.86 17.70 31.03
N LEU A 700 21.20 16.96 30.12
CA LEU A 700 21.73 16.66 28.80
C LEU A 700 22.02 17.95 27.99
N LYS A 701 23.18 18.03 27.34
CA LYS A 701 23.54 19.15 26.46
C LYS A 701 22.86 18.97 25.08
N ASN A 702 22.59 20.07 24.37
CA ASN A 702 22.00 20.07 23.03
C ASN A 702 20.63 19.35 22.92
N LYS A 703 19.76 19.49 23.92
CA LYS A 703 18.48 18.77 23.98
C LYS A 703 17.56 19.06 22.80
N ASP A 704 17.50 20.30 22.32
CA ASP A 704 16.63 20.68 21.21
C ASP A 704 17.02 19.96 19.93
N GLU A 705 18.32 19.86 19.67
CA GLU A 705 18.84 19.12 18.52
C GLU A 705 18.61 17.61 18.68
N ILE A 706 18.85 17.04 19.86
CA ILE A 706 18.57 15.62 20.14
C ILE A 706 17.07 15.33 19.95
N ALA A 707 16.18 16.19 20.46
CA ALA A 707 14.75 16.07 20.27
C ALA A 707 14.34 16.17 18.81
N ARG A 708 14.97 17.06 18.03
CA ARG A 708 14.79 17.16 16.58
C ARG A 708 15.13 15.84 15.88
N LEU A 709 16.31 15.30 16.16
CA LEU A 709 16.79 14.03 15.58
C LEU A 709 15.88 12.85 15.93
N ILE A 710 15.38 12.81 17.16
CA ILE A 710 14.46 11.77 17.64
C ILE A 710 13.08 11.91 16.99
N GLY A 711 12.50 13.10 17.00
CA GLY A 711 11.16 13.36 16.47
C GLY A 711 11.09 13.10 14.96
N ILE A 712 12.04 13.63 14.19
CA ILE A 712 12.11 13.40 12.74
C ILE A 712 12.43 11.93 12.44
N GLY A 713 13.34 11.31 13.20
CA GLY A 713 13.64 9.89 13.11
C GLY A 713 12.41 9.01 13.34
N ALA A 714 11.58 9.34 14.34
CA ALA A 714 10.33 8.64 14.65
C ALA A 714 9.32 8.71 13.51
N VAL A 715 9.12 9.88 12.90
CA VAL A 715 8.24 10.06 11.74
C VAL A 715 8.70 9.17 10.57
N LYS A 716 9.99 9.26 10.20
CA LYS A 716 10.57 8.48 9.11
C LYS A 716 10.48 6.98 9.35
N TYR A 717 10.86 6.53 10.55
CA TYR A 717 10.86 5.13 10.89
C TYR A 717 9.45 4.54 10.97
N ASN A 718 8.47 5.30 11.48
CA ASN A 718 7.10 4.82 11.52
C ASN A 718 6.56 4.52 10.11
N ILE A 719 6.92 5.35 9.12
CA ILE A 719 6.59 5.13 7.71
C ILE A 719 7.38 3.93 7.16
N LEU A 720 8.69 3.93 7.33
CA LEU A 720 9.58 2.97 6.68
C LEU A 720 9.56 1.58 7.31
N SER A 721 9.13 1.40 8.56
CA SER A 721 9.06 0.10 9.23
C SER A 721 7.83 -0.73 8.85
N GLN A 722 6.84 -0.11 8.22
CA GLN A 722 5.59 -0.74 7.80
C GLN A 722 5.65 -1.16 6.32
N ASN A 723 4.83 -2.13 5.92
CA ASN A 723 4.73 -2.48 4.51
C ASN A 723 4.13 -1.30 3.74
N ARG A 724 4.89 -0.71 2.82
CA ARG A 724 4.46 0.47 2.05
C ARG A 724 3.13 0.30 1.35
N ILE A 725 2.75 -0.92 0.93
CA ILE A 725 1.50 -1.18 0.19
C ILE A 725 0.27 -1.08 1.10
N SER A 726 0.43 -1.41 2.38
CA SER A 726 -0.64 -1.34 3.37
C SER A 726 -0.85 0.09 3.86
N ASP A 727 -2.01 0.35 4.45
CA ASP A 727 -2.25 1.62 5.14
C ASP A 727 -1.27 1.79 6.32
N ILE A 728 -0.66 2.96 6.39
CA ILE A 728 0.32 3.34 7.40
C ILE A 728 -0.41 3.98 8.56
N THR A 729 -0.37 3.33 9.72
CA THR A 729 -0.96 3.89 10.95
C THR A 729 0.07 4.77 11.65
N PHE A 730 -0.35 5.98 12.01
CA PHE A 730 0.41 6.94 12.78
C PHE A 730 -0.10 6.95 14.22
N ASP A 731 0.72 6.40 15.11
CA ASP A 731 0.48 6.28 16.55
C ASP A 731 1.63 6.97 17.28
N TRP A 732 1.34 8.14 17.85
CA TRP A 732 2.33 8.99 18.51
C TRP A 732 3.07 8.27 19.63
N ASP A 733 2.34 7.52 20.45
CA ASP A 733 2.89 6.86 21.62
C ASP A 733 3.80 5.70 21.19
N LYS A 734 3.36 4.95 20.19
CA LYS A 734 4.15 3.83 19.65
C LYS A 734 5.41 4.32 18.94
N MET A 735 5.31 5.34 18.08
CA MET A 735 6.44 5.78 17.26
C MET A 735 7.55 6.48 18.06
N LEU A 736 7.19 7.16 19.17
CA LEU A 736 8.11 7.86 20.05
C LEU A 736 8.58 7.01 21.25
N SER A 737 8.11 5.77 21.35
CA SER A 737 8.48 4.86 22.43
C SER A 737 9.98 4.56 22.44
N LEU A 738 10.58 4.43 23.63
CA LEU A 738 11.94 3.90 23.82
C LEU A 738 11.97 2.38 23.95
N GLU A 739 10.81 1.73 23.81
CA GLU A 739 10.64 0.28 23.83
C GLU A 739 9.86 -0.17 22.59
N GLY A 740 10.13 -1.38 22.11
CA GLY A 740 9.47 -1.90 20.91
C GLY A 740 10.08 -1.37 19.60
N ASN A 741 9.38 -1.58 18.50
CA ASN A 741 9.87 -1.31 17.15
C ASN A 741 9.69 0.17 16.76
N SER A 742 10.65 1.01 17.16
CA SER A 742 10.62 2.47 16.95
C SER A 742 12.02 3.05 16.68
N ALA A 743 12.12 4.22 16.06
CA ALA A 743 13.41 4.90 15.87
C ALA A 743 14.10 5.29 17.19
N PRO A 744 13.39 5.84 18.20
CA PRO A 744 14.04 6.19 19.46
C PRO A 744 14.68 4.97 20.15
N TYR A 745 14.06 3.78 20.06
CA TYR A 745 14.67 2.53 20.54
C TYR A 745 15.98 2.18 19.81
N LEU A 746 16.02 2.34 18.48
CA LEU A 746 17.21 2.10 17.68
C LEU A 746 18.32 3.12 17.96
N GLN A 747 17.99 4.40 17.98
CA GLN A 747 18.90 5.51 18.28
C GLN A 747 19.49 5.35 19.70
N TYR A 748 18.65 4.98 20.68
CA TYR A 748 19.10 4.70 22.03
C TYR A 748 20.05 3.49 22.10
N THR A 749 19.74 2.42 21.35
CA THR A 749 20.63 1.25 21.30
C THR A 749 21.98 1.59 20.65
N TYR A 750 21.99 2.43 19.62
CA TYR A 750 23.22 2.98 19.04
C TYR A 750 24.01 3.81 20.06
N ALA A 751 23.37 4.79 20.72
CA ALA A 751 24.02 5.63 21.73
C ALA A 751 24.61 4.81 22.89
N ARG A 752 23.93 3.74 23.30
CA ARG A 752 24.43 2.77 24.29
C ARG A 752 25.71 2.07 23.81
N ALA A 753 25.74 1.59 22.56
CA ALA A 753 26.93 0.99 21.98
C ALA A 753 28.11 1.98 21.95
N ARG A 754 27.85 3.24 21.57
CA ARG A 754 28.86 4.31 21.57
C ARG A 754 29.36 4.64 22.99
N SER A 755 28.48 4.67 23.99
CA SER A 755 28.85 4.88 25.39
C SER A 755 29.79 3.80 25.93
N ILE A 756 29.55 2.52 25.58
CA ILE A 756 30.43 1.41 25.97
C ILE A 756 31.83 1.61 25.39
N LEU A 757 31.92 1.98 24.11
CA LEU A 757 33.18 2.24 23.45
C LEU A 757 33.91 3.40 24.14
N ARG A 758 33.27 4.54 24.34
CA ARG A 758 33.87 5.70 25.01
C ARG A 758 34.40 5.37 26.42
N LYS A 759 33.62 4.66 27.24
CA LYS A 759 34.05 4.19 28.58
C LYS A 759 35.25 3.25 28.52
N SER A 760 35.42 2.48 27.44
CA SER A 760 36.61 1.67 27.22
C SER A 760 37.85 2.54 26.95
N GLU A 761 37.68 3.64 26.25
CA GLU A 761 38.76 4.58 25.90
C GLU A 761 39.21 5.38 27.12
N GLU A 762 38.27 5.91 27.91
CA GLU A 762 38.54 6.64 29.16
C GLU A 762 39.34 5.81 30.18
N LYS A 763 39.11 4.50 30.20
CA LYS A 763 39.81 3.56 31.08
C LYS A 763 41.15 3.07 30.52
N ASN A 764 41.61 3.64 29.39
CA ASN A 764 42.80 3.19 28.66
C ASN A 764 42.79 1.68 28.35
N LEU A 765 41.61 1.07 28.19
CA LEU A 765 41.48 -0.35 27.84
C LEU A 765 41.70 -0.59 26.33
N ARG A 766 42.26 0.41 25.62
CA ARG A 766 42.68 0.33 24.22
C ARG A 766 44.01 -0.41 24.14
N GLU A 767 43.96 -1.73 24.16
CA GLU A 767 45.10 -2.52 23.68
C GLU A 767 45.16 -2.40 22.15
N SER A 768 46.37 -2.16 21.61
CA SER A 768 46.58 -1.92 20.18
C SER A 768 45.88 -2.97 19.30
N VAL A 769 45.19 -2.48 18.28
CA VAL A 769 44.51 -3.31 17.28
C VAL A 769 45.57 -3.83 16.30
N ALA A 770 46.46 -4.70 16.77
CA ALA A 770 47.15 -5.61 15.85
C ALA A 770 46.14 -6.68 15.40
N ASP A 771 46.17 -6.97 14.09
CA ASP A 771 45.46 -8.04 13.40
C ASP A 771 45.91 -9.40 13.96
N ASP A 772 45.46 -9.72 15.16
CA ASP A 772 45.65 -11.04 15.74
C ASP A 772 44.43 -11.89 15.36
N ASP A 773 44.61 -12.71 14.32
CA ASP A 773 43.65 -13.66 13.78
C ASP A 773 43.48 -14.90 14.70
N SER A 774 44.10 -14.92 15.88
CA SER A 774 44.16 -16.08 16.78
C SER A 774 43.07 -16.16 17.85
N ALA A 775 41.99 -15.35 17.77
CA ALA A 775 40.89 -15.43 18.75
C ALA A 775 40.23 -16.83 18.74
N GLN A 776 40.53 -17.63 19.77
CA GLN A 776 39.96 -18.97 19.98
C GLN A 776 38.49 -18.89 20.43
N GLY A 777 37.61 -19.54 19.66
CA GLY A 777 36.32 -20.13 20.07
C GLY A 777 35.20 -19.16 20.47
N PHE A 778 34.09 -19.13 19.72
CA PHE A 778 32.81 -18.60 20.22
C PHE A 778 31.99 -19.73 20.85
N PRO A 779 31.67 -19.70 22.16
CA PRO A 779 30.25 -19.71 22.48
C PRO A 779 29.86 -19.05 23.82
N GLN A 780 29.24 -17.88 23.72
CA GLN A 780 27.96 -17.66 24.40
C GLN A 780 26.96 -17.48 23.26
N THR A 781 25.90 -18.29 23.19
CA THR A 781 24.95 -18.34 22.05
C THR A 781 24.51 -16.95 21.56
N LYS A 782 24.40 -15.98 22.48
CA LYS A 782 24.11 -14.57 22.20
C LYS A 782 25.15 -13.86 21.30
N ILE A 783 26.44 -14.14 21.50
CA ILE A 783 27.53 -13.56 20.71
C ILE A 783 27.47 -14.07 19.27
N ARG A 784 27.31 -15.38 19.09
CA ARG A 784 27.17 -16.00 17.77
C ARG A 784 25.94 -15.46 17.05
N ASN A 785 24.79 -15.42 17.71
CA ASN A 785 23.54 -14.91 17.13
C ASN A 785 23.67 -13.46 16.62
N LEU A 786 24.31 -12.58 17.41
CA LEU A 786 24.56 -11.20 17.00
C LEU A 786 25.54 -11.14 15.81
N THR A 787 26.62 -11.90 15.86
CA THR A 787 27.67 -11.91 14.81
C THR A 787 27.14 -12.42 13.47
N VAL A 788 26.36 -13.51 13.49
CA VAL A 788 25.69 -14.05 12.29
C VAL A 788 24.73 -13.02 11.72
N HIS A 789 23.93 -12.34 12.57
CA HIS A 789 23.02 -11.30 12.11
C HIS A 789 23.76 -10.14 11.42
N LEU A 790 24.85 -9.65 12.03
CA LEU A 790 25.71 -8.60 11.46
C LEU A 790 26.27 -8.98 10.08
N SER A 791 26.65 -10.25 9.90
CA SER A 791 27.18 -10.75 8.63
C SER A 791 26.16 -10.74 7.48
N LYS A 792 24.86 -10.67 7.80
CA LYS A 792 23.76 -10.71 6.81
C LYS A 792 23.35 -9.33 6.31
N PHE A 793 23.91 -8.24 6.83
CA PHE A 793 23.46 -6.88 6.49
C PHE A 793 23.40 -6.60 4.98
N SER A 794 24.46 -6.95 4.24
CA SER A 794 24.52 -6.77 2.78
C SER A 794 23.40 -7.53 2.04
N GLU A 795 23.00 -8.70 2.54
CA GLU A 795 21.93 -9.49 1.95
C GLU A 795 20.57 -8.81 2.10
N TYR A 796 20.33 -8.18 3.26
CA TYR A 796 19.10 -7.41 3.52
C TYR A 796 19.06 -6.11 2.72
N ILE A 797 20.21 -5.45 2.46
CA ILE A 797 20.30 -4.29 1.56
C ILE A 797 19.88 -4.67 0.14
N VAL A 798 20.44 -5.76 -0.38
CA VAL A 798 20.13 -6.26 -1.72
C VAL A 798 18.64 -6.60 -1.83
N LEU A 799 18.09 -7.31 -0.85
CA LEU A 799 16.67 -7.67 -0.83
C LEU A 799 15.75 -6.44 -0.75
N ALA A 800 16.09 -5.46 0.09
CA ALA A 800 15.33 -4.22 0.21
C ALA A 800 15.34 -3.41 -1.10
N ALA A 801 16.49 -3.37 -1.78
CA ALA A 801 16.64 -2.69 -3.06
C ALA A 801 15.91 -3.40 -4.20
N SER A 802 15.96 -4.74 -4.27
CA SER A 802 15.30 -5.52 -5.33
C SER A 802 13.77 -5.47 -5.23
N GLU A 803 13.22 -5.37 -4.02
CA GLU A 803 11.77 -5.31 -3.79
C GLU A 803 11.23 -3.87 -3.62
N TYR A 804 12.12 -2.87 -3.64
CA TYR A 804 11.81 -1.47 -3.33
C TYR A 804 11.07 -1.34 -1.99
N LYS A 805 11.57 -2.05 -0.96
CA LYS A 805 10.93 -2.22 0.37
C LYS A 805 11.88 -1.85 1.52
N PRO A 806 11.93 -0.57 1.91
CA PRO A 806 12.74 -0.11 3.04
C PRO A 806 12.44 -0.79 4.39
N ASN A 807 11.23 -1.32 4.57
CA ASN A 807 10.82 -2.01 5.81
C ASN A 807 11.64 -3.27 6.11
N ILE A 808 12.27 -3.84 5.10
CA ILE A 808 13.23 -4.94 5.27
C ILE A 808 14.44 -4.48 6.09
N ILE A 809 14.95 -3.27 5.84
CA ILE A 809 16.05 -2.68 6.61
C ILE A 809 15.61 -2.29 8.01
N ALA A 810 14.45 -1.65 8.14
CA ALA A 810 13.92 -1.28 9.45
C ALA A 810 13.77 -2.50 10.37
N ASN A 811 13.15 -3.58 9.88
CA ASN A 811 12.98 -4.81 10.65
C ASN A 811 14.32 -5.51 10.95
N TYR A 812 15.27 -5.49 10.01
CA TYR A 812 16.63 -5.98 10.25
C TYR A 812 17.31 -5.22 11.40
N LEU A 813 17.19 -3.89 11.43
CA LEU A 813 17.78 -3.04 12.48
C LEU A 813 17.11 -3.24 13.83
N TYR A 814 15.79 -3.43 13.86
CA TYR A 814 15.06 -3.77 15.07
C TYR A 814 15.54 -5.09 15.67
N ASP A 815 15.64 -6.13 14.85
CA ASP A 815 16.15 -7.42 15.27
C ASP A 815 17.63 -7.35 15.70
N LEU A 816 18.44 -6.52 15.02
CA LEU A 816 19.81 -6.23 15.43
C LEU A 816 19.86 -5.57 16.81
N ALA A 817 18.99 -4.60 17.07
CA ALA A 817 18.90 -3.93 18.38
C ALA A 817 18.49 -4.91 19.48
N GLN A 818 17.53 -5.80 19.23
CA GLN A 818 17.12 -6.83 20.18
C GLN A 818 18.28 -7.80 20.49
N LYS A 819 18.97 -8.29 19.45
CA LYS A 819 20.14 -9.18 19.60
C LYS A 819 21.28 -8.50 20.34
N PHE A 820 21.58 -7.23 20.03
CA PHE A 820 22.58 -6.44 20.72
C PHE A 820 22.25 -6.25 22.20
N ASN A 821 21.01 -5.85 22.52
CA ASN A 821 20.59 -5.66 23.91
C ASN A 821 20.59 -6.98 24.70
N SER A 822 20.19 -8.10 24.08
CA SER A 822 20.32 -9.41 24.70
C SER A 822 21.78 -9.82 24.93
N PHE A 823 22.69 -9.50 24.01
CA PHE A 823 24.13 -9.71 24.20
C PHE A 823 24.66 -8.85 25.36
N TYR A 824 24.39 -7.55 25.34
CA TYR A 824 24.88 -6.62 26.36
C TYR A 824 24.43 -6.97 27.77
N ASN A 825 23.17 -7.40 27.94
CA ASN A 825 22.62 -7.75 29.26
C ASN A 825 23.17 -9.07 29.81
N SER A 826 23.59 -10.00 28.95
CA SER A 826 24.02 -11.35 29.35
C SER A 826 25.53 -11.56 29.31
N VAL A 827 26.27 -10.69 28.61
CA VAL A 827 27.71 -10.87 28.36
C VAL A 827 28.48 -9.65 28.89
N PRO A 828 29.28 -9.78 29.96
CA PRO A 828 30.10 -8.68 30.46
C PRO A 828 31.10 -8.22 29.39
N VAL A 829 31.03 -6.96 28.96
CA VAL A 829 31.95 -6.39 27.95
C VAL A 829 33.20 -5.81 28.62
N LEU A 830 33.06 -4.71 29.38
CA LEU A 830 34.21 -4.00 29.99
C LEU A 830 34.85 -4.80 31.13
N ARG A 831 34.06 -5.64 31.81
CA ARG A 831 34.48 -6.51 32.92
C ARG A 831 34.66 -7.97 32.45
N ALA A 832 35.00 -8.19 31.19
CA ALA A 832 35.24 -9.55 30.69
C ALA A 832 36.38 -10.23 31.47
N ALA A 833 36.31 -11.56 31.60
CA ALA A 833 37.23 -12.35 32.41
C ALA A 833 38.68 -12.33 31.89
N SER A 834 38.86 -12.19 30.57
CA SER A 834 40.17 -12.09 29.93
C SER A 834 40.28 -10.84 29.06
N ALA A 835 41.51 -10.38 28.82
CA ALA A 835 41.78 -9.28 27.89
C ALA A 835 41.37 -9.63 26.44
N ALA A 836 41.60 -10.88 26.03
CA ALA A 836 41.19 -11.41 24.72
C ALA A 836 39.67 -11.34 24.52
N ASP A 837 38.89 -11.81 25.51
CA ASP A 837 37.43 -11.71 25.52
C ASP A 837 36.96 -10.26 25.42
N ARG A 838 37.56 -9.36 26.22
CA ARG A 838 37.23 -7.94 26.21
C ARG A 838 37.46 -7.34 24.82
N LYS A 839 38.61 -7.62 24.21
CA LYS A 839 38.98 -7.16 22.86
C LYS A 839 37.97 -7.63 21.81
N GLN A 840 37.61 -8.92 21.83
CA GLN A 840 36.64 -9.48 20.89
C GLN A 840 35.24 -8.87 21.07
N ARG A 841 34.75 -8.76 22.31
CA ARG A 841 33.43 -8.19 22.62
C ARG A 841 33.34 -6.71 22.21
N LEU A 842 34.40 -5.94 22.44
CA LEU A 842 34.48 -4.54 21.98
C LEU A 842 34.46 -4.42 20.45
N LYS A 843 35.12 -5.33 19.71
CA LYS A 843 35.01 -5.39 18.24
C LYS A 843 33.56 -5.60 17.81
N ILE A 844 32.83 -6.50 18.45
CA ILE A 844 31.42 -6.77 18.13
C ILE A 844 30.52 -5.56 18.46
N VAL A 845 30.77 -4.87 19.58
CA VAL A 845 30.07 -3.61 19.91
C VAL A 845 30.34 -2.55 18.85
N LYS A 846 31.60 -2.40 18.41
CA LYS A 846 31.97 -1.46 17.35
C LYS A 846 31.30 -1.81 16.03
N ALA A 847 31.37 -3.07 15.60
CA ALA A 847 30.70 -3.55 14.39
C ALA A 847 29.18 -3.33 14.43
N SER A 848 28.55 -3.59 15.58
CA SER A 848 27.11 -3.34 15.79
C SER A 848 26.77 -1.86 15.61
N SER A 849 27.57 -0.96 16.21
CA SER A 849 27.36 0.48 16.08
C SER A 849 27.49 0.97 14.62
N ILE A 850 28.42 0.41 13.86
CA ILE A 850 28.62 0.74 12.43
C ILE A 850 27.40 0.29 11.62
N VAL A 851 26.98 -0.96 11.76
CA VAL A 851 25.83 -1.50 11.01
C VAL A 851 24.54 -0.74 11.36
N MET A 852 24.33 -0.41 12.63
CA MET A 852 23.19 0.41 13.05
C MET A 852 23.21 1.79 12.39
N LYS A 853 24.35 2.48 12.42
CA LYS A 853 24.51 3.81 11.82
C LYS A 853 24.28 3.77 10.31
N ASN A 854 24.91 2.82 9.61
CA ASN A 854 24.78 2.68 8.17
C ASN A 854 23.33 2.36 7.77
N GLY A 855 22.68 1.44 8.47
CA GLY A 855 21.28 1.09 8.18
C GLY A 855 20.30 2.22 8.48
N LEU A 856 20.47 2.94 9.59
CA LEU A 856 19.66 4.13 9.88
C LEU A 856 19.87 5.22 8.82
N GLY A 857 21.11 5.40 8.35
CA GLY A 857 21.44 6.29 7.24
C GLY A 857 20.72 5.93 5.93
N LEU A 858 20.57 4.63 5.61
CA LEU A 858 19.79 4.19 4.44
C LEU A 858 18.30 4.54 4.54
N LEU A 859 17.77 4.60 5.76
CA LEU A 859 16.41 5.07 6.06
C LEU A 859 16.33 6.62 6.18
N GLY A 860 17.45 7.33 5.99
CA GLY A 860 17.54 8.78 6.18
C GLY A 860 17.36 9.21 7.64
N ILE A 861 17.63 8.33 8.61
CA ILE A 861 17.50 8.61 10.04
C ILE A 861 18.88 8.91 10.60
N GLU A 862 19.01 10.11 11.17
CA GLU A 862 20.23 10.55 11.84
C GLU A 862 20.37 9.90 13.22
N THR A 863 21.61 9.69 13.67
CA THR A 863 21.93 9.06 14.96
C THR A 863 22.39 10.06 16.00
N VAL A 864 22.16 9.75 17.28
CA VAL A 864 22.68 10.52 18.42
C VAL A 864 23.85 9.78 19.08
N GLU A 865 24.95 10.47 19.39
CA GLU A 865 26.10 9.85 20.07
C GLU A 865 25.84 9.63 21.57
N GLU A 866 24.95 10.42 22.16
CA GLU A 866 24.52 10.35 23.56
C GLU A 866 23.02 10.61 23.66
N MET A 867 22.33 9.91 24.55
CA MET A 867 20.88 9.98 24.73
C MET A 867 20.49 9.66 26.17
#